data_AF-A0A7I8VIC6-F1
#
_entry.id   AF-A0A7I8VIC6-F1
#
_cell.length_a   1.000
_cell.length_b   1.000
_cell.length_c   1.000
_cell.angle_alpha   90.00
_cell.angle_beta   90.00
_cell.angle_gamma   90.00
#
_symmetry.space_group_name_H-M   'P 1'
#
loop_
_entity.id
_entity.type
_entity.pdbx_description
1 polymer ?
#
loop_
_entity_poly.entity_id
_entity_poly.type
_entity_poly.pdbx_seq_one_letter_code
_entity_poly.pdbx_strand_id
1 'polypeptide(L)'
;MESNSDFDNKSTIEQSTKEIIRTFAGKTAFKWDNYESSPNLEICNLGLTVKKCLSTDTADIARSTSGYTEGIHIFKVNWPKKKRGEVAIIGVSTDQVPVCRSQIVQIFDSNEVLLGWDIVNNQSFFNGNLIKNYPKDRNPNYAVPENFYMILDLDKGILAFRTDDEEFGFCYCELNSIFAEQGIKLYPVINLTSAGSEVTVVEIHNSSHDPSKRRIGMLLEMSVKWRMLNSMMIHKSSDKVNVILQIIQEFLELNFMVRDDLWMYKTYLKMMTKLDDTRALNLFQIFSLTQIRDSVGVQCFIAVSRLMYYYTWGNALFPIALVNQKCLDTIIDTFQIMPKLSIAQDVKSEILVNSIGLLHNLSKVTIIKDEIIRKRIHGILENYCDTIAYPPTVCLISVMTLGNVLYSDNRQAWIVPEKLLEILVELTIKAIKEGHAKFSTMYVFPREALETLLAILDCAENCHFLLKRNLIGILNDALIQLSNDNVCLELAQQCLNKLFTLIVMTHEGKDQQYRKIVKVNGLVDVLKKLDERDFNYLSMTSKICLYKIQKFTIGKIKGECILENLSRRFLKEYINIDNKSYLLNQYDKCYCPVCHSIRNEAEGVSHGIPPRYHSLPIGWFRFALKIPSQAKSERASETWHRAFHGTRVDRVYTILRQEELLLPGEMTADGHRIKELPGHYNNDNKPEGFNTKRIFVSPSLRYANYYSPGKQWNGCTVKAAFQVLIKPNCYNIGPETIGVKKQIDLMYSNYDLEWFTENRSSVVLHSLLIKIEKNEK
;
A
#
# COMPACT_ATOMS: atom_id res chain seq x y z
N MET A 1 -4.57 37.97 -14.10
CA MET A 1 -3.83 36.98 -14.91
C MET A 1 -4.07 35.63 -14.25
N GLU A 2 -5.20 35.03 -14.58
CA GLU A 2 -5.59 33.68 -14.17
C GLU A 2 -4.99 32.71 -15.20
N SER A 3 -4.13 31.79 -14.76
CA SER A 3 -3.47 30.83 -15.63
C SER A 3 -4.05 29.42 -15.44
N ASN A 4 -4.83 29.00 -16.44
CA ASN A 4 -4.94 27.65 -17.00
C ASN A 4 -4.40 26.46 -16.17
N SER A 5 -5.22 25.91 -15.27
CA SER A 5 -5.02 24.56 -14.69
C SER A 5 -6.13 23.55 -15.05
N ASP A 6 -7.16 23.95 -15.81
CA ASP A 6 -8.33 23.10 -16.10
C ASP A 6 -8.17 22.20 -17.34
N PHE A 7 -7.12 22.39 -18.16
CA PHE A 7 -6.98 21.68 -19.44
C PHE A 7 -6.19 20.36 -19.39
N ASP A 8 -5.39 20.10 -18.36
CA ASP A 8 -4.57 18.87 -18.29
C ASP A 8 -5.34 17.65 -17.75
N ASN A 9 -6.40 17.85 -16.99
CA ASN A 9 -7.08 16.79 -16.22
C ASN A 9 -8.14 15.97 -17.00
N LYS A 10 -8.62 16.45 -18.17
CA LYS A 10 -9.47 15.64 -19.08
C LYS A 10 -8.65 14.55 -19.80
N SER A 11 -7.38 14.84 -20.07
CA SER A 11 -6.50 14.00 -20.90
C SER A 11 -6.15 12.66 -20.25
N THR A 12 -5.94 12.63 -18.93
CA THR A 12 -5.43 11.46 -18.19
C THR A 12 -6.46 10.34 -18.02
N ILE A 13 -7.74 10.71 -17.88
CA ILE A 13 -8.86 9.77 -17.76
C ILE A 13 -9.20 9.21 -19.15
N GLU A 14 -9.27 10.07 -20.16
CA GLU A 14 -9.44 9.64 -21.56
C GLU A 14 -8.32 8.69 -22.00
N GLN A 15 -7.07 8.99 -21.65
CA GLN A 15 -5.93 8.10 -21.95
C GLN A 15 -6.11 6.72 -21.31
N SER A 16 -6.60 6.66 -20.07
CA SER A 16 -6.81 5.40 -19.35
C SER A 16 -7.97 4.59 -19.92
N THR A 17 -9.07 5.24 -20.32
CA THR A 17 -10.18 4.60 -21.05
C THR A 17 -9.74 4.14 -22.44
N LYS A 18 -8.94 4.95 -23.15
CA LYS A 18 -8.35 4.63 -24.46
C LYS A 18 -7.36 3.44 -24.38
N GLU A 19 -6.60 3.30 -23.29
CA GLU A 19 -5.70 2.15 -23.04
C GLU A 19 -6.47 0.84 -22.83
N ILE A 20 -7.56 0.88 -22.06
CA ILE A 20 -8.44 -0.28 -21.82
C ILE A 20 -9.09 -0.70 -23.16
N ILE A 21 -9.64 0.25 -23.91
CA ILE A 21 -10.23 0.00 -25.23
C ILE A 21 -9.19 -0.58 -26.20
N ARG A 22 -7.97 -0.06 -26.23
CA ARG A 22 -6.86 -0.56 -27.08
C ARG A 22 -6.42 -1.98 -26.72
N THR A 23 -6.41 -2.34 -25.43
CA THR A 23 -5.99 -3.67 -24.96
C THR A 23 -6.99 -4.77 -25.38
N PHE A 24 -8.27 -4.42 -25.58
CA PHE A 24 -9.33 -5.38 -25.91
C PHE A 24 -9.80 -5.34 -27.39
N ALA A 25 -9.42 -4.31 -28.16
CA ALA A 25 -9.76 -4.19 -29.59
C ALA A 25 -9.22 -5.33 -30.48
N GLY A 26 -8.29 -6.16 -29.99
CA GLY A 26 -7.73 -7.30 -30.73
C GLY A 26 -8.64 -8.54 -30.84
N LYS A 27 -9.86 -8.52 -30.29
CA LYS A 27 -10.79 -9.68 -30.27
C LYS A 27 -12.26 -9.29 -30.54
N THR A 28 -12.52 -8.47 -31.57
CA THR A 28 -13.90 -8.04 -31.90
C THR A 28 -14.60 -9.04 -32.81
N ALA A 29 -15.86 -9.41 -32.50
CA ALA A 29 -16.68 -10.34 -33.28
C ALA A 29 -17.35 -9.66 -34.50
N PHE A 30 -17.46 -8.33 -34.48
CA PHE A 30 -18.04 -7.52 -35.55
C PHE A 30 -17.26 -7.55 -36.87
N LYS A 31 -17.96 -7.81 -37.98
CA LYS A 31 -17.51 -7.67 -39.37
C LYS A 31 -18.69 -7.35 -40.28
N TRP A 32 -18.43 -6.67 -41.38
CA TRP A 32 -19.34 -6.52 -42.53
C TRP A 32 -19.43 -7.82 -43.31
N ASP A 33 -20.63 -8.17 -43.77
CA ASP A 33 -20.89 -9.41 -44.48
C ASP A 33 -20.92 -9.20 -45.99
N ASN A 34 -20.27 -10.08 -46.75
CA ASN A 34 -20.25 -10.00 -48.21
C ASN A 34 -21.59 -10.39 -48.86
N TYR A 35 -22.41 -11.21 -48.20
CA TYR A 35 -23.70 -11.69 -48.71
C TYR A 35 -24.87 -10.83 -48.25
N GLU A 36 -24.74 -10.16 -47.10
CA GLU A 36 -25.70 -9.18 -46.58
C GLU A 36 -25.36 -7.73 -46.99
N SER A 37 -24.49 -7.54 -47.97
CA SER A 37 -24.12 -6.21 -48.50
C SER A 37 -24.33 -6.14 -50.00
N SER A 38 -24.54 -4.92 -50.52
CA SER A 38 -24.68 -4.69 -51.96
C SER A 38 -23.48 -5.24 -52.73
N PRO A 39 -23.68 -5.89 -53.89
CA PRO A 39 -22.58 -6.34 -54.74
C PRO A 39 -21.75 -5.17 -55.32
N ASN A 40 -22.25 -3.93 -55.21
CA ASN A 40 -21.52 -2.72 -55.63
C ASN A 40 -20.53 -2.22 -54.56
N LEU A 41 -20.51 -2.85 -53.38
CA LEU A 41 -19.62 -2.49 -52.28
C LEU A 41 -18.49 -3.52 -52.16
N GLU A 42 -17.29 -3.02 -51.93
CA GLU A 42 -16.12 -3.83 -51.62
C GLU A 42 -15.87 -3.79 -50.12
N ILE A 43 -15.83 -4.97 -49.49
CA ILE A 43 -15.49 -5.12 -48.08
C ILE A 43 -14.03 -5.57 -47.98
N CYS A 44 -13.22 -4.77 -47.28
CA CYS A 44 -11.79 -5.02 -47.10
C CYS A 44 -11.37 -4.85 -45.64
N ASN A 45 -10.04 -4.93 -45.39
CA ASN A 45 -9.46 -4.80 -44.05
C ASN A 45 -10.09 -5.78 -43.04
N LEU A 46 -10.02 -7.07 -43.37
CA LEU A 46 -10.55 -8.17 -42.54
C LEU A 46 -12.07 -8.10 -42.25
N GLY A 47 -12.83 -7.38 -43.08
CA GLY A 47 -14.27 -7.22 -42.90
C GLY A 47 -14.66 -5.95 -42.13
N LEU A 48 -13.74 -5.03 -41.85
CA LEU A 48 -14.03 -3.84 -41.04
C LEU A 48 -14.25 -2.58 -41.87
N THR A 49 -13.85 -2.58 -43.14
CA THR A 49 -13.91 -1.40 -44.02
C THR A 49 -14.79 -1.68 -45.23
N VAL A 50 -15.68 -0.74 -45.55
CA VAL A 50 -16.58 -0.79 -46.72
C VAL A 50 -16.20 0.32 -47.68
N LYS A 51 -16.12 0.00 -48.97
CA LYS A 51 -15.78 0.92 -50.05
C LYS A 51 -16.81 0.85 -51.17
N LYS A 52 -17.19 2.01 -51.72
CA LYS A 52 -17.93 2.07 -52.98
C LYS A 52 -16.99 2.49 -54.10
N CYS A 53 -16.66 1.58 -55.01
CA CYS A 53 -15.62 1.81 -56.02
C CYS A 53 -16.19 2.38 -57.34
N LEU A 54 -17.43 2.04 -57.69
CA LEU A 54 -18.07 2.46 -58.94
C LEU A 54 -19.23 3.42 -58.70
N SER A 55 -19.44 4.33 -59.65
CA SER A 55 -20.60 5.23 -59.64
C SER A 55 -21.81 4.49 -60.19
N THR A 56 -22.85 4.36 -59.37
CA THR A 56 -24.13 3.74 -59.71
C THR A 56 -25.25 4.65 -59.24
N ASP A 57 -26.38 4.67 -59.95
CA ASP A 57 -27.60 5.39 -59.53
C ASP A 57 -28.36 4.62 -58.43
N THR A 58 -27.65 3.87 -57.59
CA THR A 58 -28.20 3.04 -56.53
C THR A 58 -27.71 3.49 -55.16
N ALA A 59 -28.59 3.41 -54.17
CA ALA A 59 -28.24 3.51 -52.76
C ALA A 59 -27.78 2.11 -52.30
N ASP A 60 -26.50 1.98 -51.97
CA ASP A 60 -25.87 0.70 -51.65
C ASP A 60 -25.63 0.58 -50.16
N ILE A 61 -26.11 -0.52 -49.58
CA ILE A 61 -26.05 -0.78 -48.14
C ILE A 61 -25.07 -1.92 -47.86
N ALA A 62 -24.27 -1.76 -46.80
CA ALA A 62 -23.57 -2.87 -46.18
C ALA A 62 -24.13 -3.14 -44.78
N ARG A 63 -24.32 -4.41 -44.45
CA ARG A 63 -24.82 -4.91 -43.17
C ARG A 63 -23.79 -5.79 -42.49
N SER A 64 -23.76 -5.77 -41.16
CA SER A 64 -22.90 -6.65 -40.38
C SER A 64 -23.33 -8.12 -40.45
N THR A 65 -22.37 -9.04 -40.29
CA THR A 65 -22.64 -10.49 -40.19
C THR A 65 -23.46 -10.84 -38.96
N SER A 66 -23.24 -10.13 -37.84
CA SER A 66 -23.95 -10.36 -36.58
C SER A 66 -25.03 -9.31 -36.36
N GLY A 67 -26.21 -9.78 -35.96
CA GLY A 67 -27.31 -8.97 -35.46
C GLY A 67 -27.49 -9.19 -33.97
N TYR A 68 -28.00 -8.17 -33.30
CA TYR A 68 -28.06 -8.07 -31.84
C TYR A 68 -29.52 -8.02 -31.39
N THR A 69 -29.85 -8.71 -30.30
CA THR A 69 -31.20 -8.77 -29.72
C THR A 69 -31.29 -8.18 -28.31
N GLU A 70 -30.16 -8.05 -27.62
CA GLU A 70 -30.05 -7.61 -26.23
C GLU A 70 -28.67 -7.00 -25.97
N GLY A 71 -28.52 -6.22 -24.90
CA GLY A 71 -27.26 -5.61 -24.50
C GLY A 71 -26.94 -4.26 -25.15
N ILE A 72 -25.83 -3.68 -24.69
CA ILE A 72 -25.25 -2.40 -25.12
C ILE A 72 -24.05 -2.68 -26.02
N HIS A 73 -24.08 -2.10 -27.21
CA HIS A 73 -23.07 -2.22 -28.24
C HIS A 73 -22.56 -0.84 -28.62
N ILE A 74 -21.25 -0.64 -28.62
CA ILE A 74 -20.62 0.63 -29.01
C ILE A 74 -19.67 0.37 -30.17
N PHE A 75 -19.88 1.10 -31.27
CA PHE A 75 -19.09 1.00 -32.48
C PHE A 75 -18.33 2.30 -32.69
N LYS A 76 -17.00 2.21 -32.80
CA LYS A 76 -16.16 3.31 -33.25
C LYS A 76 -16.18 3.35 -34.77
N VAL A 77 -16.49 4.50 -35.31
CA VAL A 77 -16.62 4.77 -36.74
C VAL A 77 -15.53 5.73 -37.14
N ASN A 78 -14.75 5.36 -38.16
CA ASN A 78 -13.83 6.24 -38.85
C ASN A 78 -14.34 6.46 -40.27
N TRP A 79 -14.89 7.64 -40.53
CA TRP A 79 -15.39 8.03 -41.85
C TRP A 79 -14.76 9.36 -42.27
N PRO A 80 -13.66 9.32 -43.06
CA PRO A 80 -12.92 10.51 -43.47
C PRO A 80 -13.82 11.52 -44.19
N LYS A 81 -13.68 12.81 -43.90
CA LYS A 81 -14.62 13.84 -44.41
C LYS A 81 -14.71 13.87 -45.94
N LYS A 82 -13.57 13.66 -46.62
CA LYS A 82 -13.47 13.62 -48.09
C LYS A 82 -14.03 12.34 -48.73
N LYS A 83 -14.42 11.36 -47.91
CA LYS A 83 -14.82 10.00 -48.30
C LYS A 83 -16.27 9.69 -47.91
N ARG A 84 -17.08 10.71 -47.60
CA ARG A 84 -18.50 10.57 -47.24
C ARG A 84 -19.41 10.59 -48.46
N GLY A 85 -19.09 11.45 -49.43
CA GLY A 85 -20.01 11.73 -50.53
C GLY A 85 -21.09 12.72 -50.12
N GLU A 86 -22.20 12.74 -50.86
CA GLU A 86 -23.33 13.64 -50.65
C GLU A 86 -24.30 13.14 -49.56
N VAL A 87 -24.40 11.82 -49.40
CA VAL A 87 -25.24 11.16 -48.40
C VAL A 87 -24.46 10.02 -47.77
N ALA A 88 -24.31 10.06 -46.44
CA ALA A 88 -23.58 9.07 -45.65
C ALA A 88 -24.39 8.69 -44.41
N ILE A 89 -25.06 7.54 -44.46
CA ILE A 89 -25.98 7.11 -43.39
C ILE A 89 -25.37 5.94 -42.64
N ILE A 90 -25.43 6.01 -41.30
CA ILE A 90 -25.07 4.91 -40.41
C ILE A 90 -26.16 4.68 -39.37
N GLY A 91 -26.43 3.41 -39.04
CA GLY A 91 -27.39 3.06 -38.00
C GLY A 91 -27.59 1.55 -37.87
N VAL A 92 -28.84 1.11 -37.80
CA VAL A 92 -29.22 -0.31 -37.67
C VAL A 92 -30.38 -0.70 -38.59
N SER A 93 -30.41 -1.95 -39.04
CA SER A 93 -31.51 -2.52 -39.83
C SER A 93 -31.92 -3.92 -39.38
N THR A 94 -33.10 -4.37 -39.78
CA THR A 94 -33.42 -5.81 -39.83
C THR A 94 -32.77 -6.47 -41.06
N ASP A 95 -32.74 -7.80 -41.10
CA ASP A 95 -32.22 -8.59 -42.22
C ASP A 95 -33.10 -8.51 -43.47
N GLN A 96 -34.38 -8.19 -43.31
CA GLN A 96 -35.36 -8.06 -44.40
C GLN A 96 -35.13 -6.84 -45.31
N VAL A 97 -34.33 -5.85 -44.89
CA VAL A 97 -34.08 -4.65 -45.70
C VAL A 97 -33.22 -5.01 -46.93
N PRO A 98 -33.64 -4.70 -48.17
CA PRO A 98 -32.83 -4.95 -49.36
C PRO A 98 -31.53 -4.15 -49.37
N VAL A 99 -30.45 -4.80 -49.79
CA VAL A 99 -29.08 -4.26 -49.72
C VAL A 99 -28.72 -3.32 -50.88
N CYS A 100 -29.49 -3.32 -51.97
CA CYS A 100 -29.30 -2.45 -53.14
C CYS A 100 -30.66 -1.98 -53.69
N ARG A 101 -30.86 -0.65 -53.86
CA ARG A 101 -32.10 -0.05 -54.39
C ARG A 101 -31.81 1.17 -55.25
N SER A 102 -32.68 1.49 -56.22
CA SER A 102 -32.55 2.65 -57.12
C SER A 102 -32.84 4.01 -56.46
N GLN A 103 -33.63 4.05 -55.37
CA GLN A 103 -33.87 5.22 -54.52
C GLN A 103 -34.19 4.77 -53.08
N ILE A 104 -33.88 5.58 -52.05
CA ILE A 104 -34.31 5.35 -50.66
C ILE A 104 -35.81 5.68 -50.58
N VAL A 105 -36.68 4.73 -50.97
CA VAL A 105 -38.14 4.88 -50.92
C VAL A 105 -38.68 4.36 -49.59
N GLN A 106 -39.76 4.99 -49.12
CA GLN A 106 -40.56 4.62 -47.95
C GLN A 106 -40.85 3.12 -47.89
N ILE A 107 -40.45 2.50 -46.78
CA ILE A 107 -40.70 1.08 -46.49
C ILE A 107 -42.09 0.95 -45.86
N PHE A 108 -42.98 0.16 -46.48
CA PHE A 108 -44.35 -0.08 -46.01
C PHE A 108 -44.62 -1.53 -45.56
N ASP A 109 -43.58 -2.37 -45.44
CA ASP A 109 -43.75 -3.73 -44.90
C ASP A 109 -43.49 -3.77 -43.39
N SER A 110 -44.30 -4.50 -42.64
CA SER A 110 -44.32 -4.42 -41.16
C SER A 110 -43.03 -4.91 -40.49
N ASN A 111 -42.19 -5.65 -41.21
CA ASN A 111 -41.00 -6.33 -40.68
C ASN A 111 -39.67 -5.75 -41.19
N GLU A 112 -39.72 -4.79 -42.12
CA GLU A 112 -38.54 -4.09 -42.61
C GLU A 112 -38.30 -2.85 -41.73
N VAL A 113 -37.18 -2.81 -41.01
CA VAL A 113 -36.76 -1.62 -40.25
C VAL A 113 -35.39 -1.16 -40.68
N LEU A 114 -35.27 0.13 -40.99
CA LEU A 114 -34.01 0.83 -41.21
C LEU A 114 -34.00 2.14 -40.42
N LEU A 115 -33.11 2.23 -39.44
CA LEU A 115 -32.87 3.42 -38.63
C LEU A 115 -31.48 3.94 -38.92
N GLY A 116 -31.33 5.24 -39.15
CA GLY A 116 -30.02 5.78 -39.45
C GLY A 116 -29.88 7.29 -39.26
N TRP A 117 -28.65 7.73 -39.19
CA TRP A 117 -28.27 9.14 -39.17
C TRP A 117 -27.44 9.46 -40.39
N ASP A 118 -27.92 10.39 -41.22
CA ASP A 118 -27.14 11.03 -42.27
C ASP A 118 -26.21 12.07 -41.63
N ILE A 119 -24.92 11.74 -41.60
CA ILE A 119 -23.87 12.55 -40.97
C ILE A 119 -23.42 13.74 -41.82
N VAL A 120 -23.84 13.79 -43.10
CA VAL A 120 -23.54 14.92 -44.01
C VAL A 120 -24.63 15.96 -43.87
N ASN A 121 -25.90 15.53 -43.88
CA ASN A 121 -27.06 16.42 -43.84
C ASN A 121 -27.61 16.65 -42.41
N ASN A 122 -27.04 16.00 -41.39
CA ASN A 122 -27.46 16.08 -39.99
C ASN A 122 -28.95 15.73 -39.79
N GLN A 123 -29.37 14.61 -40.37
CA GLN A 123 -30.76 14.18 -40.43
C GLN A 123 -30.91 12.73 -40.00
N SER A 124 -31.85 12.43 -39.10
CA SER A 124 -32.17 11.05 -38.70
C SER A 124 -33.34 10.50 -39.50
N PHE A 125 -33.24 9.25 -39.96
CA PHE A 125 -34.21 8.57 -40.82
C PHE A 125 -34.74 7.26 -40.20
N PHE A 126 -36.04 7.02 -40.35
CA PHE A 126 -36.70 5.75 -40.05
C PHE A 126 -37.46 5.28 -41.29
N ASN A 127 -37.13 4.10 -41.81
CA ASN A 127 -37.78 3.49 -42.97
C ASN A 127 -37.82 4.40 -44.22
N GLY A 128 -36.75 5.18 -44.40
CA GLY A 128 -36.62 6.16 -45.49
C GLY A 128 -37.30 7.51 -45.23
N ASN A 129 -38.03 7.67 -44.12
CA ASN A 129 -38.65 8.93 -43.73
C ASN A 129 -37.74 9.76 -42.83
N LEU A 130 -37.61 11.04 -43.14
CA LEU A 130 -36.96 12.02 -42.26
C LEU A 130 -37.75 12.15 -40.96
N ILE A 131 -37.09 11.93 -39.82
CA ILE A 131 -37.70 12.05 -38.49
C ILE A 131 -37.43 13.41 -37.86
N LYS A 132 -36.16 13.82 -37.83
CA LYS A 132 -35.73 15.10 -37.24
C LYS A 132 -34.33 15.47 -37.73
N ASN A 133 -33.99 16.74 -37.57
CA ASN A 133 -32.60 17.16 -37.59
C ASN A 133 -31.90 16.60 -36.33
N TYR A 134 -30.74 16.00 -36.53
CA TYR A 134 -29.95 15.39 -35.47
C TYR A 134 -28.47 15.71 -35.72
N PRO A 135 -27.77 16.31 -34.74
CA PRO A 135 -28.19 16.56 -33.35
C PRO A 135 -29.17 17.73 -33.18
N LYS A 136 -30.14 17.61 -32.25
CA LYS A 136 -31.32 18.50 -32.12
C LYS A 136 -30.97 19.97 -31.75
N ASP A 137 -29.90 20.19 -30.99
CA ASP A 137 -29.50 21.50 -30.45
C ASP A 137 -28.26 22.08 -31.15
N ARG A 138 -27.97 21.64 -32.38
CA ARG A 138 -26.75 22.02 -33.10
C ARG A 138 -27.04 22.81 -34.37
N ASN A 139 -26.00 23.51 -34.83
CA ASN A 139 -25.99 24.16 -36.12
C ASN A 139 -26.31 23.10 -37.21
N PRO A 140 -27.28 23.35 -38.10
CA PRO A 140 -27.59 22.46 -39.22
C PRO A 140 -26.37 22.07 -40.06
N ASN A 141 -25.34 22.93 -40.09
CA ASN A 141 -24.07 22.70 -40.79
C ASN A 141 -22.97 22.11 -39.89
N TYR A 142 -23.33 21.38 -38.83
CA TYR A 142 -22.35 20.74 -37.94
C TYR A 142 -21.51 19.72 -38.73
N ALA A 143 -20.20 19.96 -38.78
CA ALA A 143 -19.27 19.10 -39.51
C ALA A 143 -18.78 17.95 -38.63
N VAL A 144 -19.49 16.83 -38.67
CA VAL A 144 -19.18 15.62 -37.88
C VAL A 144 -17.69 15.24 -38.03
N PRO A 145 -16.94 15.03 -36.94
CA PRO A 145 -15.53 14.61 -36.99
C PRO A 145 -15.34 13.27 -37.73
N GLU A 146 -14.10 12.98 -38.13
CA GLU A 146 -13.80 11.71 -38.83
C GLU A 146 -14.01 10.49 -37.92
N ASN A 147 -13.69 10.63 -36.63
CA ASN A 147 -13.93 9.60 -35.63
C ASN A 147 -15.13 9.97 -34.76
N PHE A 148 -16.09 9.05 -34.66
CA PHE A 148 -17.26 9.18 -33.80
C PHE A 148 -17.74 7.78 -33.38
N TYR A 149 -18.77 7.72 -32.53
CA TYR A 149 -19.29 6.47 -31.98
C TYR A 149 -20.78 6.36 -32.19
N MET A 150 -21.21 5.15 -32.56
CA MET A 150 -22.60 4.72 -32.53
C MET A 150 -22.81 3.87 -31.27
N ILE A 151 -23.87 4.15 -30.53
CA ILE A 151 -24.27 3.44 -29.31
C ILE A 151 -25.64 2.83 -29.57
N LEU A 152 -25.71 1.51 -29.51
CA LEU A 152 -26.94 0.73 -29.59
C LEU A 152 -27.18 0.07 -28.24
N ASP A 153 -28.14 0.56 -27.47
CA ASP A 153 -28.54 -0.01 -26.18
C ASP A 153 -29.88 -0.72 -26.38
N LEU A 154 -29.84 -2.04 -26.59
CA LEU A 154 -31.03 -2.86 -26.80
C LEU A 154 -31.75 -3.19 -25.50
N ASP A 155 -31.10 -3.02 -24.34
CA ASP A 155 -31.75 -3.20 -23.05
C ASP A 155 -32.73 -2.04 -22.78
N LYS A 156 -32.36 -0.82 -23.19
CA LYS A 156 -33.21 0.38 -23.06
C LYS A 156 -33.90 0.81 -24.35
N GLY A 157 -33.57 0.16 -25.46
CA GLY A 157 -34.11 0.47 -26.77
C GLY A 157 -33.71 1.86 -27.28
N ILE A 158 -32.41 2.16 -27.28
CA ILE A 158 -31.85 3.46 -27.64
C ILE A 158 -30.82 3.29 -28.76
N LEU A 159 -30.89 4.18 -29.76
CA LEU A 159 -29.81 4.43 -30.72
C LEU A 159 -29.31 5.86 -30.53
N ALA A 160 -28.02 6.03 -30.24
CA ALA A 160 -27.41 7.32 -30.01
C ALA A 160 -26.04 7.44 -30.66
N PHE A 161 -25.58 8.67 -30.83
CA PHE A 161 -24.26 8.96 -31.38
C PHE A 161 -23.51 9.96 -30.50
N ARG A 162 -22.19 9.86 -30.52
CA ARG A 162 -21.29 10.78 -29.80
C ARG A 162 -19.96 10.91 -30.52
N THR A 163 -19.21 11.93 -30.16
CA THR A 163 -17.80 12.10 -30.51
C THR A 163 -16.93 11.83 -29.27
N ASP A 164 -15.62 12.03 -29.41
CA ASP A 164 -14.73 12.05 -28.24
C ASP A 164 -15.09 13.20 -27.31
N ASP A 165 -15.41 14.38 -27.87
CA ASP A 165 -15.60 15.63 -27.13
C ASP A 165 -17.05 15.87 -26.65
N GLU A 166 -18.04 15.30 -27.33
CA GLU A 166 -19.45 15.68 -27.15
C GLU A 166 -20.44 14.52 -27.37
N GLU A 167 -21.56 14.52 -26.64
CA GLU A 167 -22.68 13.60 -26.83
C GLU A 167 -23.86 14.31 -27.53
N PHE A 168 -24.49 13.65 -28.51
CA PHE A 168 -25.51 14.26 -29.37
C PHE A 168 -26.96 14.00 -28.92
N GLY A 169 -27.13 13.38 -27.74
CA GLY A 169 -28.43 12.91 -27.26
C GLY A 169 -28.96 11.71 -28.06
N PHE A 170 -30.20 11.32 -27.81
CA PHE A 170 -30.79 10.14 -28.45
C PHE A 170 -31.19 10.42 -29.90
N CYS A 171 -30.63 9.66 -30.83
CA CYS A 171 -31.09 9.64 -32.21
C CYS A 171 -32.47 8.99 -32.26
N TYR A 172 -32.62 7.84 -31.59
CA TYR A 172 -33.88 7.15 -31.34
C TYR A 172 -33.98 6.67 -29.89
N CYS A 173 -35.19 6.68 -29.36
CA CYS A 173 -35.57 6.07 -28.08
C CYS A 173 -36.79 5.16 -28.32
N GLU A 174 -37.11 4.30 -27.36
CA GLU A 174 -38.26 3.38 -27.39
C GLU A 174 -38.19 2.28 -28.46
N LEU A 175 -37.00 1.90 -28.92
CA LEU A 175 -36.80 0.75 -29.81
C LEU A 175 -37.39 -0.55 -29.20
N ASN A 176 -37.46 -0.65 -27.87
CA ASN A 176 -38.04 -1.80 -27.18
C ASN A 176 -39.52 -2.00 -27.48
N SER A 177 -40.29 -0.92 -27.68
CA SER A 177 -41.71 -1.00 -28.07
C SER A 177 -41.92 -1.55 -29.49
N ILE A 178 -40.84 -1.63 -30.28
CA ILE A 178 -40.84 -2.12 -31.66
C ILE A 178 -40.14 -3.49 -31.76
N PHE A 179 -39.13 -3.79 -30.92
CA PHE A 179 -38.24 -4.96 -31.13
C PHE A 179 -38.07 -5.91 -29.93
N ALA A 180 -38.21 -5.43 -28.68
CA ALA A 180 -37.81 -6.21 -27.49
C ALA A 180 -38.80 -7.34 -27.12
N GLU A 181 -40.08 -7.20 -27.46
CA GLU A 181 -41.08 -8.26 -27.22
C GLU A 181 -41.09 -9.34 -28.31
N GLN A 182 -40.44 -9.13 -29.46
CA GLN A 182 -40.55 -10.00 -30.65
C GLN A 182 -39.24 -10.75 -31.01
N GLY A 183 -38.15 -10.54 -30.27
CA GLY A 183 -36.86 -11.22 -30.52
C GLY A 183 -36.20 -10.85 -31.86
N ILE A 184 -36.53 -9.68 -32.40
CA ILE A 184 -36.04 -9.20 -33.70
C ILE A 184 -34.58 -8.76 -33.57
N LYS A 185 -33.73 -9.25 -34.48
CA LYS A 185 -32.31 -8.89 -34.55
C LYS A 185 -32.10 -7.57 -35.28
N LEU A 186 -31.35 -6.66 -34.65
CA LEU A 186 -30.89 -5.42 -35.27
C LEU A 186 -29.41 -5.53 -35.65
N TYR A 187 -29.12 -5.23 -36.90
CA TYR A 187 -27.80 -5.33 -37.50
C TYR A 187 -27.26 -3.93 -37.79
N PRO A 188 -26.05 -3.56 -37.32
CA PRO A 188 -25.36 -2.39 -37.81
C PRO A 188 -25.36 -2.32 -39.34
N VAL A 189 -25.65 -1.13 -39.85
CA VAL A 189 -25.84 -0.89 -41.27
C VAL A 189 -25.22 0.44 -41.68
N ILE A 190 -24.69 0.49 -42.89
CA ILE A 190 -24.12 1.70 -43.48
C ILE A 190 -24.58 1.85 -44.93
N ASN A 191 -24.85 3.08 -45.35
CA ASN A 191 -25.24 3.41 -46.72
C ASN A 191 -24.18 4.30 -47.38
N LEU A 192 -23.67 3.88 -48.53
CA LEU A 192 -22.72 4.63 -49.34
C LEU A 192 -23.38 4.95 -50.69
N THR A 193 -23.58 6.24 -50.97
CA THR A 193 -24.19 6.69 -52.23
C THR A 193 -23.16 7.07 -53.29
N SER A 194 -22.05 7.69 -52.90
CA SER A 194 -21.04 8.21 -53.84
C SER A 194 -19.88 7.26 -54.10
N ALA A 195 -19.39 7.24 -55.34
CA ALA A 195 -18.16 6.55 -55.70
C ALA A 195 -16.95 7.18 -54.98
N GLY A 196 -16.04 6.33 -54.52
CA GLY A 196 -14.87 6.71 -53.74
C GLY A 196 -15.11 6.84 -52.23
N SER A 197 -16.34 6.62 -51.75
CA SER A 197 -16.65 6.60 -50.32
C SER A 197 -16.03 5.39 -49.61
N GLU A 198 -15.53 5.61 -48.40
CA GLU A 198 -14.79 4.62 -47.61
C GLU A 198 -14.98 4.88 -46.11
N VAL A 199 -15.30 3.82 -45.37
CA VAL A 199 -15.57 3.89 -43.93
C VAL A 199 -15.09 2.63 -43.23
N THR A 200 -14.48 2.80 -42.05
CA THR A 200 -14.05 1.72 -41.17
C THR A 200 -14.85 1.73 -39.87
N VAL A 201 -15.38 0.58 -39.46
CA VAL A 201 -16.15 0.43 -38.21
C VAL A 201 -15.58 -0.70 -37.37
N VAL A 202 -15.45 -0.44 -36.07
CA VAL A 202 -14.94 -1.40 -35.08
C VAL A 202 -15.87 -1.40 -33.86
N GLU A 203 -16.37 -2.57 -33.47
CA GLU A 203 -17.09 -2.73 -32.20
C GLU A 203 -16.10 -2.64 -31.03
N ILE A 204 -16.24 -1.63 -30.18
CA ILE A 204 -15.36 -1.40 -29.02
C ILE A 204 -16.00 -1.82 -27.69
N HIS A 205 -17.31 -2.10 -27.67
CA HIS A 205 -18.04 -2.59 -26.50
C HIS A 205 -19.21 -3.48 -26.92
N ASN A 206 -19.47 -4.52 -26.15
CA ASN A 206 -20.59 -5.47 -26.34
C ASN A 206 -20.92 -6.09 -24.98
N SER A 207 -22.12 -5.87 -24.44
CA SER A 207 -22.54 -6.41 -23.14
C SER A 207 -23.36 -7.69 -23.22
N SER A 208 -23.61 -8.24 -24.41
CA SER A 208 -24.69 -9.21 -24.59
C SER A 208 -24.40 -10.61 -24.04
N HIS A 209 -23.18 -11.16 -24.05
CA HIS A 209 -22.94 -12.51 -23.47
C HIS A 209 -21.51 -12.83 -22.96
N ASP A 210 -20.72 -11.81 -22.58
CA ASP A 210 -19.39 -12.04 -22.02
C ASP A 210 -19.31 -11.46 -20.59
N PRO A 211 -19.17 -12.30 -19.55
CA PRO A 211 -18.97 -11.85 -18.17
C PRO A 211 -17.81 -10.87 -18.05
N SER A 212 -16.76 -10.99 -18.88
CA SER A 212 -15.63 -10.07 -18.88
C SER A 212 -15.94 -8.70 -19.49
N LYS A 213 -16.93 -8.60 -20.38
CA LYS A 213 -17.37 -7.32 -20.99
C LYS A 213 -18.47 -6.62 -20.19
N ARG A 214 -19.34 -7.36 -19.50
CA ARG A 214 -20.26 -6.80 -18.47
C ARG A 214 -19.47 -6.07 -17.38
N ARG A 215 -18.35 -6.65 -16.95
CA ARG A 215 -17.41 -6.02 -16.00
C ARG A 215 -16.88 -4.67 -16.49
N ILE A 216 -16.58 -4.55 -17.79
CA ILE A 216 -16.10 -3.30 -18.40
C ILE A 216 -17.24 -2.27 -18.51
N GLY A 217 -18.45 -2.70 -18.90
CA GLY A 217 -19.64 -1.85 -18.95
C GLY A 217 -19.95 -1.23 -17.59
N MET A 218 -19.89 -2.02 -16.52
CA MET A 218 -20.04 -1.54 -15.14
C MET A 218 -18.97 -0.51 -14.76
N LEU A 219 -17.69 -0.76 -15.08
CA LEU A 219 -16.61 0.20 -14.82
C LEU A 219 -16.79 1.51 -15.61
N LEU A 220 -17.26 1.44 -16.85
CA LEU A 220 -17.58 2.60 -17.68
C LEU A 220 -18.77 3.38 -17.11
N GLU A 221 -19.84 2.71 -16.73
CA GLU A 221 -21.02 3.33 -16.11
C GLU A 221 -20.66 4.05 -14.81
N MET A 222 -19.84 3.42 -13.96
CA MET A 222 -19.29 4.07 -12.76
C MET A 222 -18.50 5.34 -13.13
N SER A 223 -17.67 5.29 -14.17
CA SER A 223 -16.89 6.45 -14.62
C SER A 223 -17.78 7.60 -15.14
N VAL A 224 -18.91 7.29 -15.76
CA VAL A 224 -19.90 8.28 -16.25
C VAL A 224 -20.65 8.89 -15.08
N LYS A 225 -21.20 8.07 -14.18
CA LYS A 225 -21.93 8.56 -12.99
C LYS A 225 -21.03 9.42 -12.11
N TRP A 226 -19.75 9.07 -11.98
CA TRP A 226 -18.77 9.91 -11.29
C TRP A 226 -18.58 11.27 -11.97
N ARG A 227 -18.52 11.32 -13.31
CA ARG A 227 -18.46 12.59 -14.06
C ARG A 227 -19.72 13.43 -13.88
N MET A 228 -20.89 12.80 -13.86
CA MET A 228 -22.17 13.47 -13.62
C MET A 228 -22.24 14.07 -12.22
N LEU A 229 -21.83 13.32 -11.18
CA LEU A 229 -21.72 13.85 -9.83
C LEU A 229 -20.80 15.07 -9.80
N ASN A 230 -19.63 15.00 -10.42
CA ASN A 230 -18.69 16.11 -10.47
C ASN A 230 -19.26 17.37 -11.15
N SER A 231 -19.91 17.22 -12.30
CA SER A 231 -20.50 18.38 -13.01
C SER A 231 -21.64 19.01 -12.22
N MET A 232 -22.45 18.20 -11.53
CA MET A 232 -23.54 18.71 -10.70
C MET A 232 -23.04 19.36 -9.40
N MET A 233 -21.96 18.87 -8.81
CA MET A 233 -21.39 19.43 -7.56
C MET A 233 -20.74 20.82 -7.75
N ILE A 234 -20.36 21.20 -8.97
CA ILE A 234 -19.83 22.55 -9.29
C ILE A 234 -20.95 23.60 -9.22
N HIS A 235 -22.21 23.21 -9.46
CA HIS A 235 -23.37 24.09 -9.40
C HIS A 235 -24.08 23.94 -8.05
N LYS A 236 -23.70 24.76 -7.06
CA LYS A 236 -24.28 24.79 -5.70
C LYS A 236 -25.76 25.25 -5.66
N SER A 237 -26.69 24.52 -6.29
CA SER A 237 -28.13 24.80 -6.21
C SER A 237 -28.86 23.73 -5.38
N SER A 238 -29.60 24.16 -4.35
CA SER A 238 -30.43 23.32 -3.47
C SER A 238 -31.45 22.45 -4.20
N ASP A 239 -31.86 22.84 -5.41
CA ASP A 239 -32.98 22.22 -6.13
C ASP A 239 -32.61 20.88 -6.79
N LYS A 240 -31.33 20.48 -6.71
CA LYS A 240 -30.79 19.24 -7.33
C LYS A 240 -30.41 18.15 -6.33
N VAL A 241 -30.66 18.33 -5.03
CA VAL A 241 -30.25 17.38 -3.97
C VAL A 241 -30.81 15.97 -4.22
N ASN A 242 -32.07 15.83 -4.62
CA ASN A 242 -32.68 14.52 -4.89
C ASN A 242 -32.03 13.82 -6.10
N VAL A 243 -31.65 14.57 -7.13
CA VAL A 243 -30.95 14.02 -8.31
C VAL A 243 -29.53 13.58 -7.93
N ILE A 244 -28.83 14.36 -7.12
CA ILE A 244 -27.51 13.99 -6.60
C ILE A 244 -27.60 12.72 -5.75
N LEU A 245 -28.59 12.64 -4.85
CA LEU A 245 -28.84 11.46 -4.03
C LEU A 245 -29.10 10.22 -4.88
N GLN A 246 -29.97 10.32 -5.89
CA GLN A 246 -30.25 9.23 -6.81
C GLN A 246 -28.98 8.75 -7.51
N ILE A 247 -28.16 9.66 -8.05
CA ILE A 247 -26.92 9.29 -8.74
C ILE A 247 -25.92 8.65 -7.77
N ILE A 248 -25.81 9.15 -6.52
CA ILE A 248 -24.96 8.52 -5.50
C ILE A 248 -25.47 7.11 -5.19
N GLN A 249 -26.77 6.92 -5.02
CA GLN A 249 -27.35 5.62 -4.70
C GLN A 249 -27.10 4.61 -5.82
N GLU A 250 -27.36 4.99 -7.06
CA GLU A 250 -27.04 4.16 -8.23
C GLU A 250 -25.53 3.87 -8.35
N PHE A 251 -24.67 4.82 -7.99
CA PHE A 251 -23.23 4.62 -7.97
C PHE A 251 -22.81 3.63 -6.88
N LEU A 252 -23.42 3.70 -5.70
CA LEU A 252 -23.17 2.79 -4.58
C LEU A 252 -23.61 1.35 -4.91
N GLU A 253 -24.74 1.18 -5.60
CA GLU A 253 -25.20 -0.12 -6.08
C GLU A 253 -24.21 -0.74 -7.06
N LEU A 254 -23.74 0.01 -8.06
CA LEU A 254 -22.71 -0.46 -8.99
C LEU A 254 -21.40 -0.80 -8.27
N ASN A 255 -20.99 -0.01 -7.28
CA ASN A 255 -19.81 -0.28 -6.48
C ASN A 255 -19.95 -1.57 -5.66
N PHE A 256 -21.14 -1.84 -5.11
CA PHE A 256 -21.43 -3.09 -4.43
C PHE A 256 -21.32 -4.30 -5.38
N MET A 257 -21.86 -4.19 -6.59
CA MET A 257 -21.73 -5.24 -7.62
C MET A 257 -20.27 -5.46 -8.04
N VAL A 258 -19.49 -4.37 -8.14
CA VAL A 258 -18.04 -4.41 -8.43
C VAL A 258 -17.24 -5.08 -7.31
N ARG A 259 -17.66 -4.94 -6.06
CA ARG A 259 -16.99 -5.51 -4.88
C ARG A 259 -17.12 -7.02 -4.75
N ASP A 260 -18.20 -7.61 -5.24
CA ASP A 260 -18.35 -9.06 -5.28
C ASP A 260 -17.46 -9.72 -6.36
N ASP A 261 -16.79 -8.92 -7.20
CA ASP A 261 -15.83 -9.37 -8.19
C ASP A 261 -14.43 -8.75 -7.97
N LEU A 262 -13.50 -9.55 -7.44
CA LEU A 262 -12.16 -9.09 -7.06
C LEU A 262 -11.37 -8.42 -8.20
N TRP A 263 -11.58 -8.85 -9.45
CA TRP A 263 -10.90 -8.26 -10.60
C TRP A 263 -11.47 -6.88 -10.93
N MET A 264 -12.80 -6.75 -10.95
CA MET A 264 -13.45 -5.45 -11.17
C MET A 264 -13.04 -4.49 -10.08
N TYR A 265 -13.08 -4.95 -8.84
CA TYR A 265 -12.70 -4.17 -7.68
C TYR A 265 -11.28 -3.64 -7.81
N LYS A 266 -10.27 -4.49 -8.03
CA LYS A 266 -8.88 -4.05 -8.23
C LYS A 266 -8.72 -3.07 -9.39
N THR A 267 -9.46 -3.26 -10.47
CA THR A 267 -9.42 -2.39 -11.66
C THR A 267 -10.03 -1.02 -11.36
N TYR A 268 -11.15 -1.00 -10.65
CA TYR A 268 -11.77 0.22 -10.14
C TYR A 268 -10.80 1.02 -9.27
N LEU A 269 -10.09 0.41 -8.32
CA LEU A 269 -9.12 1.14 -7.47
C LEU A 269 -7.98 1.79 -8.26
N LYS A 270 -7.48 1.11 -9.30
CA LYS A 270 -6.47 1.66 -10.21
C LYS A 270 -7.00 2.87 -11.00
N MET A 271 -8.30 2.88 -11.32
CA MET A 271 -8.95 4.03 -11.94
C MET A 271 -9.08 5.17 -10.93
N MET A 272 -9.50 4.89 -9.69
CA MET A 272 -9.69 5.89 -8.64
C MET A 272 -8.38 6.55 -8.18
N THR A 273 -7.26 5.84 -8.25
CA THR A 273 -5.92 6.39 -7.96
C THR A 273 -5.43 7.41 -8.99
N LYS A 274 -5.98 7.40 -10.21
CA LYS A 274 -5.66 8.35 -11.30
C LYS A 274 -6.54 9.61 -11.29
N LEU A 275 -7.51 9.72 -10.38
CA LEU A 275 -8.44 10.85 -10.28
C LEU A 275 -7.90 11.89 -9.27
N ASP A 276 -7.75 13.14 -9.73
CA ASP A 276 -7.12 14.30 -9.06
C ASP A 276 -7.77 14.75 -7.72
N ASP A 277 -6.94 15.32 -6.83
CA ASP A 277 -7.19 15.72 -5.44
C ASP A 277 -8.14 16.93 -5.28
N THR A 278 -8.27 17.81 -6.28
CA THR A 278 -9.18 18.99 -6.24
C THR A 278 -10.67 18.61 -6.10
N ARG A 279 -11.05 17.40 -6.50
CA ARG A 279 -12.45 16.92 -6.47
C ARG A 279 -12.84 16.34 -5.10
N ALA A 280 -11.85 15.87 -4.33
CA ALA A 280 -12.00 15.50 -2.93
C ALA A 280 -12.49 16.66 -2.07
N LEU A 281 -12.00 17.86 -2.38
CA LEU A 281 -12.32 19.12 -1.72
C LEU A 281 -13.81 19.47 -1.87
N ASN A 282 -14.39 19.24 -3.04
CA ASN A 282 -15.82 19.48 -3.31
C ASN A 282 -16.72 18.44 -2.61
N LEU A 283 -16.33 17.16 -2.62
CA LEU A 283 -17.03 16.14 -1.86
C LEU A 283 -16.99 16.48 -0.36
N PHE A 284 -15.83 16.82 0.17
CA PHE A 284 -15.65 17.17 1.58
C PHE A 284 -16.42 18.44 1.99
N GLN A 285 -16.48 19.47 1.14
CA GLN A 285 -17.32 20.66 1.37
C GLN A 285 -18.82 20.33 1.46
N ILE A 286 -19.30 19.26 0.81
CA ILE A 286 -20.67 18.77 0.97
C ILE A 286 -20.87 18.14 2.36
N PHE A 287 -19.79 17.64 2.99
CA PHE A 287 -19.82 17.08 4.35
C PHE A 287 -19.57 18.06 5.47
N SER A 288 -19.02 19.24 5.19
CA SER A 288 -18.88 20.25 6.23
C SER A 288 -20.26 20.79 6.61
N LEU A 289 -20.89 20.10 7.58
CA LEU A 289 -21.86 20.57 8.56
C LEU A 289 -23.11 21.33 8.08
N THR A 290 -23.68 20.98 6.92
CA THR A 290 -25.07 21.35 6.63
C THR A 290 -26.01 20.15 6.86
N GLN A 291 -26.47 20.03 8.12
CA GLN A 291 -27.81 19.54 8.50
C GLN A 291 -28.11 18.03 8.63
N ILE A 292 -27.59 17.32 9.64
CA ILE A 292 -28.35 16.19 10.23
C ILE A 292 -29.49 16.76 11.10
N ARG A 293 -30.46 17.42 10.46
CA ARG A 293 -31.60 18.07 11.14
C ARG A 293 -32.95 17.48 10.72
N ASP A 294 -33.01 16.89 9.54
CA ASP A 294 -34.19 16.24 8.97
C ASP A 294 -33.82 14.94 8.22
N SER A 295 -34.82 14.24 7.67
CA SER A 295 -34.64 12.95 7.00
C SER A 295 -33.77 13.04 5.73
N VAL A 296 -33.88 14.13 4.97
CA VAL A 296 -33.11 14.34 3.74
C VAL A 296 -31.63 14.54 4.07
N GLY A 297 -31.34 15.34 5.10
CA GLY A 297 -29.98 15.55 5.57
C GLY A 297 -29.30 14.28 6.09
N VAL A 298 -30.05 13.41 6.78
CA VAL A 298 -29.57 12.07 7.19
C VAL A 298 -29.18 11.22 5.98
N GLN A 299 -30.05 11.17 4.96
CA GLN A 299 -29.79 10.40 3.73
C GLN A 299 -28.58 10.94 2.96
N CYS A 300 -28.46 12.27 2.83
CA CYS A 300 -27.27 12.92 2.27
C CYS A 300 -26.01 12.53 3.03
N PHE A 301 -26.01 12.64 4.35
CA PHE A 301 -24.83 12.29 5.13
C PHE A 301 -24.42 10.83 4.92
N ILE A 302 -25.36 9.89 4.97
CA ILE A 302 -25.09 8.46 4.77
C ILE A 302 -24.55 8.19 3.37
N ALA A 303 -25.24 8.69 2.34
CA ALA A 303 -24.91 8.43 0.95
C ALA A 303 -23.50 8.94 0.61
N VAL A 304 -23.21 10.19 0.99
CA VAL A 304 -21.91 10.76 0.71
C VAL A 304 -20.86 10.08 1.60
N SER A 305 -21.09 9.86 2.91
CA SER A 305 -20.05 9.34 3.85
C SER A 305 -19.59 7.95 3.45
N ARG A 306 -20.53 7.14 2.95
CA ARG A 306 -20.24 5.84 2.34
C ARG A 306 -19.36 5.98 1.10
N LEU A 307 -19.66 6.94 0.23
CA LEU A 307 -18.86 7.23 -0.97
C LEU A 307 -17.42 7.61 -0.59
N MET A 308 -17.24 8.47 0.42
CA MET A 308 -15.91 8.84 0.94
C MET A 308 -15.16 7.67 1.57
N TYR A 309 -15.86 6.87 2.38
CA TYR A 309 -15.29 5.67 2.98
C TYR A 309 -14.73 4.73 1.89
N TYR A 310 -15.47 4.54 0.80
CA TYR A 310 -15.00 3.71 -0.31
C TYR A 310 -13.84 4.33 -1.10
N TYR A 311 -13.85 5.65 -1.26
CA TYR A 311 -12.78 6.36 -1.99
C TYR A 311 -11.47 6.39 -1.19
N THR A 312 -11.53 6.73 0.10
CA THR A 312 -10.36 6.71 0.99
C THR A 312 -9.73 5.33 1.09
N TRP A 313 -10.52 4.27 0.95
CA TRP A 313 -9.98 2.92 0.90
C TRP A 313 -9.24 2.63 -0.42
N GLY A 314 -9.77 3.12 -1.56
CA GLY A 314 -9.26 2.79 -2.89
C GLY A 314 -8.17 3.70 -3.46
N ASN A 315 -7.87 4.83 -2.81
CA ASN A 315 -6.83 5.75 -3.25
C ASN A 315 -5.97 6.17 -2.03
N ALA A 316 -4.68 5.82 -2.04
CA ALA A 316 -3.77 6.10 -0.92
C ALA A 316 -3.39 7.58 -0.76
N LEU A 317 -3.50 8.39 -1.82
CA LEU A 317 -3.21 9.83 -1.79
C LEU A 317 -4.41 10.64 -1.27
N PHE A 318 -5.62 10.16 -1.51
CA PHE A 318 -6.85 10.85 -1.12
C PHE A 318 -7.00 11.10 0.40
N PRO A 319 -6.68 10.16 1.30
CA PRO A 319 -6.59 10.42 2.73
C PRO A 319 -5.73 11.64 3.09
N ILE A 320 -4.61 11.86 2.38
CA ILE A 320 -3.69 12.99 2.61
C ILE A 320 -4.35 14.32 2.20
N ALA A 321 -5.07 14.35 1.07
CA ALA A 321 -5.78 15.53 0.60
C ALA A 321 -6.93 15.97 1.55
N LEU A 322 -7.57 15.02 2.24
CA LEU A 322 -8.64 15.30 3.20
C LEU A 322 -8.14 15.91 4.52
N VAL A 323 -6.87 15.73 4.87
CA VAL A 323 -6.25 16.29 6.10
C VAL A 323 -6.23 17.80 6.08
N ASN A 324 -5.98 18.38 4.90
CA ASN A 324 -5.84 19.83 4.72
C ASN A 324 -7.17 20.60 4.88
N GLN A 325 -8.27 19.92 5.24
CA GLN A 325 -9.62 20.48 5.13
C GLN A 325 -10.52 20.31 6.35
N LYS A 326 -10.03 19.96 7.55
CA LYS A 326 -10.87 19.76 8.77
C LYS A 326 -11.79 18.53 8.75
N CYS A 327 -11.51 17.52 7.92
CA CYS A 327 -12.27 16.25 7.88
C CYS A 327 -12.35 15.54 9.23
N LEU A 328 -11.25 15.57 9.98
CA LEU A 328 -11.20 14.99 11.30
C LEU A 328 -12.15 15.70 12.29
N ASP A 329 -12.33 17.03 12.15
CA ASP A 329 -13.24 17.79 13.01
C ASP A 329 -14.70 17.39 12.75
N THR A 330 -15.10 17.22 11.49
CA THR A 330 -16.45 16.74 11.13
C THR A 330 -16.75 15.35 11.70
N ILE A 331 -15.77 14.43 11.66
CA ILE A 331 -15.91 13.09 12.24
C ILE A 331 -16.09 13.18 13.76
N ILE A 332 -15.29 14.02 14.43
CA ILE A 332 -15.40 14.26 15.87
C ILE A 332 -16.77 14.83 16.23
N ASP A 333 -17.24 15.83 15.48
CA ASP A 333 -18.56 16.45 15.71
C ASP A 333 -19.68 15.41 15.56
N THR A 334 -19.56 14.49 14.61
CA THR A 334 -20.52 13.39 14.41
C THR A 334 -20.59 12.48 15.64
N PHE A 335 -19.46 12.12 16.24
CA PHE A 335 -19.45 11.32 17.47
C PHE A 335 -20.07 12.08 18.65
N GLN A 336 -19.87 13.39 18.75
CA GLN A 336 -20.43 14.20 19.84
C GLN A 336 -21.96 14.37 19.76
N ILE A 337 -22.52 14.44 18.56
CA ILE A 337 -23.97 14.59 18.36
C ILE A 337 -24.70 13.25 18.38
N MET A 338 -24.05 12.13 18.03
CA MET A 338 -24.69 10.82 17.84
C MET A 338 -25.57 10.37 19.02
N PRO A 339 -25.15 10.50 20.29
CA PRO A 339 -25.97 10.11 21.44
C PRO A 339 -27.24 10.97 21.58
N LYS A 340 -27.23 12.20 21.05
CA LYS A 340 -28.29 13.20 21.20
C LYS A 340 -29.36 13.13 20.10
N LEU A 341 -29.10 12.42 19.00
CA LEU A 341 -30.01 12.34 17.86
C LEU A 341 -31.18 11.39 18.14
N SER A 342 -32.41 11.83 17.83
CA SER A 342 -33.63 11.01 17.90
C SER A 342 -33.94 10.40 16.53
N ILE A 343 -33.13 9.42 16.12
CA ILE A 343 -33.28 8.66 14.88
C ILE A 343 -33.18 7.16 15.16
N ALA A 344 -33.67 6.33 14.24
CA ALA A 344 -33.69 4.87 14.37
C ALA A 344 -32.27 4.29 14.52
N GLN A 345 -32.14 3.19 15.27
CA GLN A 345 -30.86 2.63 15.69
C GLN A 345 -30.04 2.03 14.53
N ASP A 346 -30.71 1.50 13.53
CA ASP A 346 -30.14 1.05 12.26
C ASP A 346 -29.49 2.21 11.49
N VAL A 347 -30.19 3.35 11.42
CA VAL A 347 -29.67 4.59 10.81
C VAL A 347 -28.45 5.11 11.57
N LYS A 348 -28.49 5.12 12.92
CA LYS A 348 -27.31 5.47 13.74
C LYS A 348 -26.12 4.57 13.45
N SER A 349 -26.38 3.27 13.35
CA SER A 349 -25.34 2.27 13.08
C SER A 349 -24.71 2.49 11.71
N GLU A 350 -25.51 2.83 10.70
CA GLU A 350 -25.02 3.13 9.35
C GLU A 350 -24.11 4.37 9.32
N ILE A 351 -24.52 5.44 10.00
CA ILE A 351 -23.72 6.66 10.13
C ILE A 351 -22.40 6.36 10.84
N LEU A 352 -22.44 5.58 11.92
CA LEU A 352 -21.25 5.18 12.68
C LEU A 352 -20.30 4.31 11.86
N VAL A 353 -20.80 3.31 11.13
CA VAL A 353 -19.97 2.45 10.26
C VAL A 353 -19.24 3.29 9.23
N ASN A 354 -19.92 4.22 8.56
CA ASN A 354 -19.27 5.06 7.54
C ASN A 354 -18.24 6.03 8.17
N SER A 355 -18.57 6.65 9.31
CA SER A 355 -17.71 7.64 9.97
C SER A 355 -16.45 7.01 10.57
N ILE A 356 -16.61 5.86 11.25
CA ILE A 356 -15.49 5.10 11.82
C ILE A 356 -14.67 4.46 10.70
N GLY A 357 -15.30 4.00 9.62
CA GLY A 357 -14.58 3.47 8.45
C GLY A 357 -13.76 4.52 7.72
N LEU A 358 -14.28 5.74 7.60
CA LEU A 358 -13.51 6.87 7.11
C LEU A 358 -12.31 7.14 8.01
N LEU A 359 -12.52 7.20 9.33
CA LEU A 359 -11.44 7.36 10.31
C LEU A 359 -10.41 6.23 10.26
N HIS A 360 -10.84 4.98 10.07
CA HIS A 360 -9.99 3.82 9.89
C HIS A 360 -9.03 4.04 8.71
N ASN A 361 -9.55 4.42 7.54
CA ASN A 361 -8.72 4.66 6.37
C ASN A 361 -7.77 5.85 6.58
N LEU A 362 -8.24 6.93 7.21
CA LEU A 362 -7.41 8.09 7.52
C LEU A 362 -6.28 7.75 8.51
N SER A 363 -6.54 6.92 9.52
CA SER A 363 -5.52 6.52 10.50
C SER A 363 -4.32 5.76 9.91
N LYS A 364 -4.41 5.28 8.66
CA LYS A 364 -3.30 4.66 7.93
C LYS A 364 -2.22 5.66 7.48
N VAL A 365 -2.49 6.96 7.56
CA VAL A 365 -1.52 8.03 7.27
C VAL A 365 -0.89 8.51 8.56
N THR A 366 0.45 8.43 8.67
CA THR A 366 1.21 8.73 9.90
C THR A 366 0.87 10.10 10.50
N ILE A 367 0.86 11.16 9.69
CA ILE A 367 0.57 12.53 10.17
C ILE A 367 -0.84 12.62 10.79
N ILE A 368 -1.82 11.89 10.24
CA ILE A 368 -3.20 11.88 10.75
C ILE A 368 -3.28 11.07 12.04
N LYS A 369 -2.56 9.95 12.09
CA LYS A 369 -2.48 9.11 13.28
C LYS A 369 -2.07 9.93 14.51
N ASP A 370 -1.06 10.78 14.36
CA ASP A 370 -0.60 11.68 15.43
C ASP A 370 -1.68 12.68 15.85
N GLU A 371 -2.48 13.19 14.90
CA GLU A 371 -3.61 14.09 15.15
C GLU A 371 -4.75 13.39 15.94
N ILE A 372 -5.10 12.16 15.55
CA ILE A 372 -6.11 11.31 16.22
C ILE A 372 -5.71 11.07 17.68
N ILE A 373 -4.43 10.77 17.91
CA ILE A 373 -3.87 10.58 19.24
C ILE A 373 -3.95 11.89 20.04
N ARG A 374 -3.51 13.02 19.45
CA ARG A 374 -3.50 14.33 20.12
C ARG A 374 -4.89 14.82 20.51
N LYS A 375 -5.89 14.57 19.66
CA LYS A 375 -7.31 14.92 19.92
C LYS A 375 -8.05 13.90 20.79
N ARG A 376 -7.37 12.85 21.27
CA ARG A 376 -7.92 11.78 22.14
C ARG A 376 -9.14 11.05 21.56
N ILE A 377 -9.20 10.90 20.23
CA ILE A 377 -10.32 10.25 19.55
C ILE A 377 -10.38 8.75 19.90
N HIS A 378 -9.24 8.12 20.19
CA HIS A 378 -9.18 6.72 20.61
C HIS A 378 -10.06 6.43 21.84
N GLY A 379 -10.08 7.31 22.85
CA GLY A 379 -10.95 7.15 24.02
C GLY A 379 -12.45 7.28 23.71
N ILE A 380 -12.81 7.97 22.62
CA ILE A 380 -14.20 8.01 22.13
C ILE A 380 -14.54 6.68 21.46
N LEU A 381 -13.62 6.12 20.65
CA LEU A 381 -13.81 4.87 19.93
C LEU A 381 -14.00 3.65 20.83
N GLU A 382 -13.36 3.63 22.00
CA GLU A 382 -13.53 2.56 22.99
C GLU A 382 -15.01 2.34 23.39
N ASN A 383 -15.80 3.42 23.46
CA ASN A 383 -17.24 3.32 23.78
C ASN A 383 -18.04 2.59 22.69
N TYR A 384 -17.57 2.61 21.44
CA TYR A 384 -18.22 1.94 20.32
C TYR A 384 -17.83 0.46 20.19
N CYS A 385 -16.94 -0.03 21.04
CA CYS A 385 -16.56 -1.45 21.11
C CYS A 385 -17.51 -2.29 21.97
N ASP A 386 -18.50 -1.69 22.64
CA ASP A 386 -19.48 -2.42 23.44
C ASP A 386 -20.50 -3.17 22.57
N THR A 387 -20.38 -4.50 22.56
CA THR A 387 -21.26 -5.41 21.80
C THR A 387 -22.69 -5.49 22.32
N ILE A 388 -22.98 -4.96 23.50
CA ILE A 388 -24.35 -4.86 24.05
C ILE A 388 -25.02 -3.61 23.48
N ALA A 389 -24.30 -2.48 23.42
CA ALA A 389 -24.84 -1.20 22.98
C ALA A 389 -24.87 -1.05 21.44
N TYR A 390 -23.96 -1.70 20.71
CA TYR A 390 -23.77 -1.50 19.27
C TYR A 390 -23.73 -2.82 18.48
N PRO A 391 -24.13 -2.80 17.20
CA PRO A 391 -24.06 -3.99 16.36
C PRO A 391 -22.60 -4.40 16.08
N PRO A 392 -22.33 -5.69 15.82
CA PRO A 392 -20.97 -6.20 15.61
C PRO A 392 -20.16 -5.46 14.53
N THR A 393 -20.80 -4.94 13.49
CA THR A 393 -20.15 -4.17 12.42
C THR A 393 -19.53 -2.87 12.93
N VAL A 394 -20.24 -2.14 13.80
CA VAL A 394 -19.74 -0.90 14.45
C VAL A 394 -18.60 -1.23 15.40
N CYS A 395 -18.78 -2.28 16.23
CA CYS A 395 -17.76 -2.69 17.18
C CYS A 395 -16.46 -3.12 16.48
N LEU A 396 -16.57 -3.95 15.43
CA LEU A 396 -15.42 -4.50 14.72
C LEU A 396 -14.61 -3.40 14.01
N ILE A 397 -15.27 -2.48 13.31
CA ILE A 397 -14.56 -1.38 12.63
C ILE A 397 -13.89 -0.42 13.64
N SER A 398 -14.48 -0.27 14.83
CA SER A 398 -13.87 0.45 15.96
C SER A 398 -12.61 -0.26 16.45
N VAL A 399 -12.66 -1.58 16.65
CA VAL A 399 -11.49 -2.40 17.02
C VAL A 399 -10.37 -2.30 16.01
N MET A 400 -10.68 -2.40 14.72
CA MET A 400 -9.69 -2.28 13.65
C MET A 400 -9.07 -0.89 13.59
N THR A 401 -9.86 0.16 13.84
CA THR A 401 -9.35 1.53 13.92
C THR A 401 -8.45 1.74 15.13
N LEU A 402 -8.86 1.26 16.30
CA LEU A 402 -8.06 1.31 17.53
C LEU A 402 -6.76 0.53 17.39
N GLY A 403 -6.80 -0.68 16.82
CA GLY A 403 -5.61 -1.48 16.54
C GLY A 403 -4.60 -0.71 15.71
N ASN A 404 -5.05 -0.03 14.64
CA ASN A 404 -4.17 0.78 13.80
C ASN A 404 -3.60 2.00 14.56
N VAL A 405 -4.43 2.73 15.32
CA VAL A 405 -4.03 3.94 16.05
C VAL A 405 -3.08 3.64 17.22
N LEU A 406 -3.35 2.58 17.99
CA LEU A 406 -2.61 2.24 19.20
C LEU A 406 -1.28 1.50 18.93
N TYR A 407 -1.10 0.94 17.73
CA TYR A 407 0.08 0.12 17.38
C TYR A 407 1.45 0.80 17.57
N SER A 408 1.54 2.14 17.54
CA SER A 408 2.83 2.85 17.51
C SER A 408 3.32 3.44 18.83
N ASP A 409 2.47 3.49 19.86
CA ASP A 409 2.82 4.11 21.15
C ASP A 409 2.63 3.06 22.25
N ASN A 410 3.72 2.67 22.91
CA ASN A 410 3.80 1.81 24.12
C ASN A 410 2.85 2.26 25.26
N ARG A 411 1.53 2.20 25.06
CA ARG A 411 0.48 2.61 25.99
C ARG A 411 -0.56 1.50 26.14
N GLN A 412 -1.22 1.54 27.30
CA GLN A 412 -2.07 0.52 27.91
C GLN A 412 -2.62 -0.58 26.99
N ALA A 413 -2.32 -1.82 27.37
CA ALA A 413 -2.96 -3.03 26.86
C ALA A 413 -4.49 -2.87 26.89
N TRP A 414 -5.10 -2.80 25.70
CA TRP A 414 -6.53 -2.72 25.53
C TRP A 414 -7.14 -4.12 25.45
N ILE A 415 -8.01 -4.47 26.39
CA ILE A 415 -8.71 -5.76 26.41
C ILE A 415 -9.90 -5.68 25.46
N VAL A 416 -9.91 -6.54 24.44
CA VAL A 416 -10.99 -6.61 23.46
C VAL A 416 -12.03 -7.63 23.92
N PRO A 417 -13.34 -7.34 23.82
CA PRO A 417 -14.38 -8.32 24.12
C PRO A 417 -14.20 -9.63 23.35
N GLU A 418 -14.32 -10.76 24.05
CA GLU A 418 -14.08 -12.11 23.52
C GLU A 418 -14.86 -12.40 22.23
N LYS A 419 -16.13 -11.95 22.16
CA LYS A 419 -16.98 -12.10 20.98
C LYS A 419 -16.43 -11.39 19.74
N LEU A 420 -15.77 -10.24 19.91
CA LEU A 420 -15.13 -9.51 18.82
C LEU A 420 -13.81 -10.15 18.40
N LEU A 421 -13.06 -10.71 19.35
CA LEU A 421 -11.86 -11.49 19.06
C LEU A 421 -12.17 -12.70 18.19
N GLU A 422 -13.27 -13.40 18.46
CA GLU A 422 -13.73 -14.54 17.64
C GLU A 422 -14.05 -14.11 16.21
N ILE A 423 -14.85 -13.06 16.04
CA ILE A 423 -15.18 -12.51 14.71
C ILE A 423 -13.91 -12.08 13.97
N LEU A 424 -12.99 -11.38 14.65
CA LEU A 424 -11.74 -10.94 14.04
C LEU A 424 -10.87 -12.12 13.59
N VAL A 425 -10.78 -13.19 14.39
CA VAL A 425 -10.05 -14.41 14.03
C VAL A 425 -10.65 -15.08 12.79
N GLU A 426 -11.96 -15.25 12.76
CA GLU A 426 -12.65 -15.86 11.61
C GLU A 426 -12.41 -15.05 10.34
N LEU A 427 -12.54 -13.73 10.42
CA LEU A 427 -12.28 -12.83 9.31
C LEU A 427 -10.82 -12.84 8.88
N THR A 428 -9.88 -12.91 9.82
CA THR A 428 -8.45 -12.99 9.51
C THR A 428 -8.12 -14.29 8.76
N ILE A 429 -8.62 -15.43 9.24
CA ILE A 429 -8.42 -16.72 8.59
C ILE A 429 -9.02 -16.72 7.18
N LYS A 430 -10.25 -16.22 7.03
CA LYS A 430 -10.92 -16.13 5.74
C LYS A 430 -10.17 -15.21 4.79
N ALA A 431 -9.74 -14.04 5.26
CA ALA A 431 -8.98 -13.08 4.48
C ALA A 431 -7.66 -13.69 3.99
N ILE A 432 -6.90 -14.35 4.85
CA ILE A 432 -5.64 -15.02 4.46
C ILE A 432 -5.88 -16.06 3.36
N LYS A 433 -6.92 -16.89 3.49
CA LYS A 433 -7.22 -17.97 2.54
C LYS A 433 -7.78 -17.48 1.20
N GLU A 434 -8.69 -16.52 1.23
CA GLU A 434 -9.46 -16.07 0.06
C GLU A 434 -8.96 -14.73 -0.52
N GLY A 435 -7.94 -14.14 0.10
CA GLY A 435 -7.39 -12.81 -0.23
C GLY A 435 -8.23 -11.64 0.28
N HIS A 436 -9.41 -11.90 0.86
CA HIS A 436 -10.30 -10.94 1.52
C HIS A 436 -11.39 -11.66 2.31
N ALA A 437 -12.05 -10.96 3.23
CA ALA A 437 -13.22 -11.46 3.95
C ALA A 437 -14.34 -10.40 3.95
N LYS A 438 -15.57 -10.82 3.69
CA LYS A 438 -16.76 -9.97 3.76
C LYS A 438 -17.43 -10.11 5.12
N PHE A 439 -17.71 -8.99 5.78
CA PHE A 439 -18.50 -8.92 7.02
C PHE A 439 -19.54 -7.82 6.91
N SER A 440 -20.82 -8.20 6.76
CA SER A 440 -21.89 -7.25 6.41
C SER A 440 -21.51 -6.48 5.12
N THR A 441 -21.40 -5.16 5.18
CA THR A 441 -21.01 -4.27 4.07
C THR A 441 -19.50 -4.00 3.99
N MET A 442 -18.70 -4.58 4.90
CA MET A 442 -17.26 -4.35 5.00
C MET A 442 -16.46 -5.46 4.33
N TYR A 443 -15.34 -5.07 3.71
CA TYR A 443 -14.33 -5.98 3.19
C TYR A 443 -13.06 -5.79 4.00
N VAL A 444 -12.51 -6.91 4.47
CA VAL A 444 -11.30 -6.95 5.29
C VAL A 444 -10.24 -7.71 4.48
N PHE A 445 -9.11 -7.08 4.19
CA PHE A 445 -8.00 -7.73 3.49
C PHE A 445 -6.99 -8.30 4.49
N PRO A 446 -6.15 -9.28 4.07
CA PRO A 446 -5.18 -9.93 4.95
C PRO A 446 -4.34 -8.94 5.75
N ARG A 447 -3.88 -7.87 5.10
CA ARG A 447 -3.03 -6.84 5.72
C ARG A 447 -3.72 -6.16 6.89
N GLU A 448 -4.94 -5.66 6.71
CA GLU A 448 -5.64 -4.89 7.75
C GLU A 448 -6.08 -5.79 8.92
N ALA A 449 -6.51 -7.02 8.60
CA ALA A 449 -6.81 -8.03 9.61
C ALA A 449 -5.59 -8.34 10.47
N LEU A 450 -4.43 -8.55 9.84
CA LEU A 450 -3.19 -8.89 10.53
C LEU A 450 -2.61 -7.72 11.33
N GLU A 451 -2.60 -6.51 10.79
CA GLU A 451 -2.17 -5.30 11.52
C GLU A 451 -3.01 -5.11 12.79
N THR A 452 -4.34 -5.28 12.68
CA THR A 452 -5.24 -5.23 13.84
C THR A 452 -4.94 -6.35 14.84
N LEU A 453 -4.81 -7.59 14.35
CA LEU A 453 -4.55 -8.76 15.19
C LEU A 453 -3.21 -8.60 15.93
N LEU A 454 -2.15 -8.12 15.27
CA LEU A 454 -0.84 -7.92 15.89
C LEU A 454 -0.88 -6.82 16.95
N ALA A 455 -1.62 -5.73 16.72
CA ALA A 455 -1.75 -4.64 17.67
C ALA A 455 -2.40 -5.06 19.00
N ILE A 456 -3.46 -5.86 18.94
CA ILE A 456 -4.19 -6.27 20.15
C ILE A 456 -3.46 -7.35 20.96
N LEU A 457 -2.43 -7.99 20.39
CA LEU A 457 -1.64 -9.03 21.06
C LEU A 457 -0.61 -8.47 22.05
N ASP A 458 -0.46 -7.16 22.17
CA ASP A 458 0.31 -6.54 23.27
C ASP A 458 -0.40 -6.65 24.62
N CYS A 459 -1.71 -6.93 24.61
CA CYS A 459 -2.48 -7.29 25.79
C CYS A 459 -2.36 -8.78 26.11
N ALA A 460 -1.98 -9.10 27.35
CA ALA A 460 -1.77 -10.48 27.82
C ALA A 460 -3.06 -11.30 27.81
N GLU A 461 -4.19 -10.69 28.14
CA GLU A 461 -5.53 -11.29 28.18
C GLU A 461 -6.00 -11.66 26.76
N ASN A 462 -5.90 -10.73 25.80
CA ASN A 462 -6.21 -11.00 24.39
C ASN A 462 -5.32 -12.13 23.86
N CYS A 463 -4.03 -12.08 24.14
CA CYS A 463 -3.07 -13.09 23.75
C CYS A 463 -3.43 -14.48 24.33
N HIS A 464 -3.76 -14.54 25.62
CA HIS A 464 -4.19 -15.77 26.30
C HIS A 464 -5.43 -16.37 25.63
N PHE A 465 -6.42 -15.54 25.32
CA PHE A 465 -7.66 -15.95 24.65
C PHE A 465 -7.44 -16.48 23.23
N LEU A 466 -6.62 -15.77 22.44
CA LEU A 466 -6.34 -16.11 21.03
C LEU A 466 -5.45 -17.35 20.89
N LEU A 467 -4.54 -17.59 21.84
CA LEU A 467 -3.74 -18.83 21.84
C LEU A 467 -4.61 -20.09 21.96
N LYS A 468 -5.74 -20.03 22.70
CA LYS A 468 -6.73 -21.13 22.75
C LYS A 468 -7.42 -21.36 21.39
N ARG A 469 -7.37 -20.39 20.48
CA ARG A 469 -8.01 -20.38 19.16
C ARG A 469 -6.99 -20.46 18.01
N ASN A 470 -5.88 -21.16 18.24
CA ASN A 470 -4.86 -21.45 17.23
C ASN A 470 -4.15 -20.21 16.65
N LEU A 471 -3.95 -19.14 17.44
CA LEU A 471 -3.21 -17.94 17.03
C LEU A 471 -1.89 -18.24 16.29
N ILE A 472 -1.14 -19.24 16.74
CA ILE A 472 0.15 -19.62 16.14
C ILE A 472 -0.04 -20.17 14.73
N GLY A 473 -1.06 -21.00 14.50
CA GLY A 473 -1.40 -21.47 13.17
C GLY A 473 -1.83 -20.32 12.24
N ILE A 474 -2.60 -19.36 12.76
CA ILE A 474 -3.00 -18.16 12.01
C ILE A 474 -1.79 -17.34 11.59
N LEU A 475 -0.86 -17.07 12.52
CA LEU A 475 0.38 -16.35 12.22
C LEU A 475 1.28 -17.12 11.24
N ASN A 476 1.30 -18.45 11.32
CA ASN A 476 2.04 -19.29 10.37
C ASN A 476 1.44 -19.21 8.96
N ASP A 477 0.13 -19.34 8.82
CA ASP A 477 -0.56 -19.23 7.53
C ASP A 477 -0.37 -17.83 6.91
N ALA A 478 -0.41 -16.78 7.75
CA ALA A 478 -0.09 -15.43 7.36
C ALA A 478 1.35 -15.32 6.84
N LEU A 479 2.34 -15.89 7.55
CA LEU A 479 3.74 -15.89 7.12
C LEU A 479 3.92 -16.62 5.79
N ILE A 480 3.23 -17.73 5.55
CA ILE A 480 3.25 -18.44 4.26
C ILE A 480 2.81 -17.50 3.14
N GLN A 481 1.67 -16.82 3.33
CA GLN A 481 1.12 -15.91 2.32
C GLN A 481 2.03 -14.70 2.09
N LEU A 482 2.46 -14.03 3.15
CA LEU A 482 3.25 -12.80 3.08
C LEU A 482 4.68 -13.05 2.61
N SER A 483 5.25 -14.23 2.88
CA SER A 483 6.61 -14.57 2.45
C SER A 483 6.78 -14.52 0.93
N ASN A 484 5.72 -14.78 0.16
CA ASN A 484 5.80 -14.78 -1.31
C ASN A 484 5.73 -13.37 -1.93
N ASP A 485 5.43 -12.33 -1.14
CA ASP A 485 5.25 -10.96 -1.61
C ASP A 485 6.31 -10.01 -1.01
N ASN A 486 7.22 -9.51 -1.85
CA ASN A 486 8.27 -8.59 -1.44
C ASN A 486 7.74 -7.24 -0.92
N VAL A 487 6.48 -6.88 -1.19
CA VAL A 487 5.85 -5.65 -0.68
C VAL A 487 5.48 -5.79 0.80
N CYS A 488 5.33 -7.02 1.30
CA CYS A 488 4.79 -7.29 2.64
C CYS A 488 5.84 -7.69 3.69
N LEU A 489 7.13 -7.44 3.44
CA LEU A 489 8.23 -7.88 4.30
C LEU A 489 8.16 -7.32 5.74
N GLU A 490 7.69 -6.08 5.91
CA GLU A 490 7.54 -5.46 7.23
C GLU A 490 6.46 -6.16 8.08
N LEU A 491 5.30 -6.46 7.50
CA LEU A 491 4.24 -7.18 8.20
C LEU A 491 4.64 -8.63 8.50
N ALA A 492 5.34 -9.29 7.57
CA ALA A 492 5.91 -10.61 7.82
C ALA A 492 6.90 -10.58 8.99
N GLN A 493 7.72 -9.52 9.09
CA GLN A 493 8.62 -9.32 10.21
C GLN A 493 7.89 -9.14 11.54
N GLN A 494 6.81 -8.36 11.56
CA GLN A 494 6.00 -8.16 12.78
C GLN A 494 5.32 -9.46 13.23
N CYS A 495 4.73 -10.22 12.30
CA CYS A 495 4.20 -11.58 12.56
C CYS A 495 5.26 -12.48 13.18
N LEU A 496 6.48 -12.46 12.62
CA LEU A 496 7.57 -13.30 13.07
C LEU A 496 8.12 -12.88 14.45
N ASN A 497 8.22 -11.57 14.72
CA ASN A 497 8.57 -11.04 16.04
C ASN A 497 7.55 -11.45 17.09
N LYS A 498 6.25 -11.37 16.77
CA LYS A 498 5.21 -11.77 17.72
C LYS A 498 5.22 -13.27 17.95
N LEU A 499 5.37 -14.05 16.88
CA LEU A 499 5.56 -15.49 16.97
C LEU A 499 6.78 -15.86 17.83
N PHE A 500 7.90 -15.13 17.69
CA PHE A 500 9.06 -15.30 18.55
C PHE A 500 8.71 -15.06 20.02
N THR A 501 8.11 -13.93 20.36
CA THR A 501 7.71 -13.61 21.74
C THR A 501 6.79 -14.70 22.32
N LEU A 502 5.83 -15.18 21.53
CA LEU A 502 4.96 -16.30 21.93
C LEU A 502 5.77 -17.57 22.21
N ILE A 503 6.68 -17.95 21.31
CA ILE A 503 7.57 -19.11 21.50
C ILE A 503 8.41 -18.95 22.80
N VAL A 504 8.91 -17.75 23.08
CA VAL A 504 9.69 -17.46 24.30
C VAL A 504 8.83 -17.57 25.56
N MET A 505 7.66 -16.96 25.57
CA MET A 505 6.73 -17.04 26.72
C MET A 505 6.37 -18.49 27.04
N THR A 506 6.22 -19.35 26.02
CA THR A 506 5.98 -20.80 26.24
C THR A 506 7.17 -21.58 26.79
N HIS A 507 8.38 -21.05 26.68
CA HIS A 507 9.60 -21.63 27.25
C HIS A 507 9.76 -21.28 28.74
N GLU A 508 9.25 -20.13 29.20
CA GLU A 508 9.40 -19.64 30.58
C GLU A 508 8.15 -19.84 31.47
N GLY A 509 6.96 -20.04 30.88
CA GLY A 509 5.69 -20.16 31.60
C GLY A 509 5.30 -21.58 32.02
N LYS A 510 4.94 -21.77 33.31
CA LYS A 510 4.43 -23.01 33.92
C LYS A 510 2.99 -23.38 33.51
N ASP A 511 2.57 -23.15 32.26
CA ASP A 511 1.19 -23.42 31.84
C ASP A 511 1.12 -24.50 30.74
N GLN A 512 0.50 -25.63 31.09
CA GLN A 512 0.42 -26.85 30.26
C GLN A 512 -0.35 -26.62 28.95
N GLN A 513 -1.25 -25.63 28.88
CA GLN A 513 -2.05 -25.37 27.68
C GLN A 513 -1.21 -24.89 26.49
N TYR A 514 0.01 -24.40 26.73
CA TYR A 514 0.87 -23.77 25.74
C TYR A 514 1.96 -24.68 25.12
N ARG A 515 2.04 -25.95 25.53
CA ARG A 515 2.99 -26.94 24.95
C ARG A 515 2.61 -27.42 23.54
N LYS A 516 1.50 -26.94 22.95
CA LYS A 516 1.01 -27.33 21.61
C LYS A 516 1.70 -26.60 20.44
N ILE A 517 2.49 -25.53 20.69
CA ILE A 517 3.21 -24.74 19.65
C ILE A 517 4.08 -25.62 18.75
N VAL A 518 4.78 -26.59 19.33
CA VAL A 518 5.77 -27.42 18.63
C VAL A 518 5.14 -28.48 17.71
N LYS A 519 3.81 -28.61 17.73
CA LYS A 519 3.06 -29.50 16.82
C LYS A 519 2.44 -28.77 15.63
N VAL A 520 2.71 -27.47 15.43
CA VAL A 520 2.19 -26.74 14.27
C VAL A 520 2.93 -27.20 13.01
N ASN A 521 2.25 -28.03 12.22
CA ASN A 521 2.75 -28.57 10.96
C ASN A 521 3.18 -27.43 10.01
N GLY A 522 4.34 -27.56 9.38
CA GLY A 522 4.84 -26.63 8.35
C GLY A 522 5.58 -25.38 8.85
N LEU A 523 5.51 -25.03 10.15
CA LEU A 523 6.19 -23.83 10.66
C LEU A 523 7.71 -23.86 10.47
N VAL A 524 8.34 -25.01 10.71
CA VAL A 524 9.78 -25.20 10.49
C VAL A 524 10.16 -25.00 9.02
N ASP A 525 9.32 -25.45 8.09
CA ASP A 525 9.59 -25.36 6.65
C ASP A 525 9.45 -23.92 6.15
N VAL A 526 8.47 -23.17 6.69
CA VAL A 526 8.31 -21.73 6.41
C VAL A 526 9.51 -20.94 6.90
N LEU A 527 9.94 -21.19 8.14
CA LEU A 527 11.08 -20.48 8.70
C LEU A 527 12.40 -20.81 7.97
N LYS A 528 12.58 -22.05 7.49
CA LYS A 528 13.72 -22.42 6.64
C LYS A 528 13.71 -21.67 5.31
N LYS A 529 12.55 -21.60 4.64
CA LYS A 529 12.41 -20.81 3.40
C LYS A 529 12.69 -19.32 3.61
N LEU A 530 12.33 -18.77 4.77
CA LEU A 530 12.60 -17.37 5.12
C LEU A 530 14.07 -17.13 5.50
N ASP A 531 14.76 -18.13 6.05
CA ASP A 531 16.20 -18.10 6.33
C ASP A 531 17.01 -17.96 5.02
N GLU A 532 16.65 -18.73 4.00
CA GLU A 532 17.33 -18.82 2.70
C GLU A 532 17.28 -17.54 1.83
N ARG A 533 16.50 -16.52 2.22
CA ARG A 533 16.46 -15.23 1.51
C ARG A 533 17.66 -14.33 1.82
N ASP A 534 17.96 -13.40 0.92
CA ASP A 534 19.04 -12.40 1.05
C ASP A 534 19.04 -11.73 2.44
N PHE A 535 20.25 -11.40 2.92
CA PHE A 535 20.60 -10.99 4.30
C PHE A 535 19.84 -9.75 4.80
N ASN A 536 18.55 -9.93 5.11
CA ASN A 536 17.67 -8.93 5.70
C ASN A 536 17.22 -9.38 7.11
N TYR A 537 16.68 -8.43 7.89
CA TYR A 537 16.23 -8.64 9.28
C TYR A 537 15.24 -9.82 9.45
N LEU A 538 14.48 -10.16 8.39
CA LEU A 538 13.58 -11.31 8.32
C LEU A 538 14.30 -12.67 8.35
N SER A 539 15.41 -12.80 7.63
CA SER A 539 16.26 -14.01 7.66
C SER A 539 16.87 -14.18 9.06
N MET A 540 17.31 -13.08 9.68
CA MET A 540 17.86 -13.09 11.04
C MET A 540 16.83 -13.54 12.08
N THR A 541 15.62 -13.00 12.01
CA THR A 541 14.54 -13.35 12.96
C THR A 541 14.06 -14.79 12.76
N SER A 542 14.04 -15.26 11.51
CA SER A 542 13.67 -16.64 11.16
C SER A 542 14.67 -17.65 11.74
N LYS A 543 15.98 -17.37 11.61
CA LYS A 543 17.06 -18.14 12.26
C LYS A 543 16.89 -18.22 13.77
N ILE A 544 16.54 -17.10 14.40
CA ILE A 544 16.32 -17.02 15.85
C ILE A 544 15.13 -17.89 16.27
N CYS A 545 14.00 -17.81 15.55
CA CYS A 545 12.82 -18.65 15.79
C CYS A 545 13.12 -20.14 15.60
N LEU A 546 13.80 -20.52 14.50
CA LEU A 546 14.24 -21.89 14.24
C LEU A 546 15.09 -22.44 15.37
N TYR A 547 16.07 -21.67 15.82
CA TYR A 547 16.94 -22.07 16.92
C TYR A 547 16.15 -22.26 18.24
N LYS A 548 15.21 -21.37 18.58
CA LYS A 548 14.41 -21.55 19.80
C LYS A 548 13.49 -22.77 19.70
N ILE A 549 12.86 -23.01 18.56
CA ILE A 549 12.03 -24.21 18.32
C ILE A 549 12.88 -25.47 18.45
N GLN A 550 14.02 -25.54 17.76
CA GLN A 550 14.94 -26.69 17.83
C GLN A 550 15.44 -26.96 19.26
N LYS A 551 15.73 -25.91 20.05
CA LYS A 551 16.14 -26.04 21.44
C LYS A 551 15.04 -26.64 22.30
N PHE A 552 13.78 -26.28 22.04
CA PHE A 552 12.62 -26.82 22.74
C PHE A 552 12.34 -28.29 22.36
N THR A 553 12.41 -28.63 21.06
CA THR A 553 12.10 -29.98 20.58
C THR A 553 13.19 -31.01 20.92
N ILE A 554 14.45 -30.58 20.97
CA ILE A 554 15.62 -31.48 21.12
C ILE A 554 16.27 -31.33 22.51
N GLY A 555 15.83 -30.38 23.35
CA GLY A 555 16.29 -30.18 24.73
C GLY A 555 17.71 -29.60 24.89
N LYS A 556 18.59 -29.82 23.90
CA LYS A 556 19.91 -29.20 23.75
C LYS A 556 20.25 -29.09 22.27
N ILE A 557 20.39 -27.89 21.75
CA ILE A 557 21.15 -27.70 20.50
C ILE A 557 22.63 -27.68 20.90
N LYS A 558 23.32 -28.80 20.68
CA LYS A 558 24.77 -28.79 20.51
C LYS A 558 25.04 -28.08 19.17
N GLY A 559 25.21 -26.76 19.22
CA GLY A 559 25.60 -25.95 18.08
C GLY A 559 26.50 -24.86 18.59
N GLU A 560 27.79 -24.93 18.26
CA GLU A 560 28.76 -23.93 18.67
C GLU A 560 28.41 -22.57 18.04
N CYS A 561 28.53 -21.48 18.80
CA CYS A 561 28.27 -20.15 18.27
C CYS A 561 29.34 -19.80 17.23
N ILE A 562 28.94 -19.60 15.97
CA ILE A 562 29.87 -19.31 14.88
C ILE A 562 30.72 -18.07 15.17
N LEU A 563 30.10 -16.99 15.67
CA LEU A 563 30.84 -15.76 15.99
C LEU A 563 31.85 -16.00 17.12
N GLU A 564 31.48 -16.77 18.14
CA GLU A 564 32.39 -17.14 19.22
C GLU A 564 33.58 -17.95 18.69
N ASN A 565 33.30 -19.01 17.93
CA ASN A 565 34.33 -19.87 17.36
C ASN A 565 35.30 -19.10 16.46
N LEU A 566 34.76 -18.30 15.54
CA LEU A 566 35.58 -17.48 14.65
C LEU A 566 36.38 -16.44 15.42
N SER A 567 35.79 -15.80 16.44
CA SER A 567 36.50 -14.82 17.27
C SER A 567 37.64 -15.46 18.06
N ARG A 568 37.40 -16.63 18.66
CA ARG A 568 38.43 -17.39 19.40
C ARG A 568 39.55 -17.85 18.48
N ARG A 569 39.20 -18.34 17.28
CA ARG A 569 40.16 -18.74 16.25
C ARG A 569 40.99 -17.54 15.78
N PHE A 570 40.35 -16.40 15.51
CA PHE A 570 41.02 -15.17 15.12
C PHE A 570 42.00 -14.66 16.18
N LEU A 571 41.58 -14.67 17.45
CA LEU A 571 42.42 -14.25 18.57
C LEU A 571 43.69 -15.11 18.68
N LYS A 572 43.56 -16.43 18.48
CA LYS A 572 44.66 -17.39 18.54
C LYS A 572 45.57 -17.33 17.30
N GLU A 573 44.99 -17.38 16.11
CA GLU A 573 45.74 -17.52 14.85
C GLU A 573 46.31 -16.20 14.34
N TYR A 574 45.62 -15.07 14.56
CA TYR A 574 46.00 -13.79 13.98
C TYR A 574 46.62 -12.83 15.02
N ILE A 575 45.95 -12.62 16.15
CA ILE A 575 46.44 -11.68 17.17
C ILE A 575 47.54 -12.32 18.03
N ASN A 576 47.59 -13.66 18.09
CA ASN A 576 48.60 -14.43 18.80
C ASN A 576 48.70 -14.09 20.30
N ILE A 577 47.54 -14.02 20.96
CA ILE A 577 47.45 -13.80 22.41
C ILE A 577 47.25 -15.15 23.11
N ASP A 578 48.10 -15.44 24.10
CA ASP A 578 47.88 -16.59 25.00
C ASP A 578 46.73 -16.27 25.97
N ASN A 579 45.80 -17.22 26.08
CA ASN A 579 44.56 -17.15 26.84
C ASN A 579 44.75 -16.86 28.34
N LYS A 580 45.93 -17.09 28.91
CA LYS A 580 46.13 -17.00 30.38
C LYS A 580 46.65 -15.66 30.88
N SER A 581 47.33 -14.88 30.05
CA SER A 581 48.01 -13.66 30.53
C SER A 581 47.03 -12.52 30.74
N TYR A 582 46.19 -12.22 29.74
CA TYR A 582 45.31 -11.03 29.74
C TYR A 582 43.83 -11.34 29.91
N LEU A 583 43.38 -12.54 29.52
CA LEU A 583 41.96 -12.85 29.41
C LEU A 583 41.40 -13.49 30.68
N LEU A 584 40.10 -13.30 30.90
CA LEU A 584 39.28 -14.00 31.88
C LEU A 584 38.16 -14.77 31.17
N ASN A 585 38.53 -15.84 30.46
CA ASN A 585 37.66 -16.57 29.53
C ASN A 585 36.30 -16.98 30.11
N GLN A 586 36.22 -17.22 31.43
CA GLN A 586 34.98 -17.54 32.14
C GLN A 586 33.91 -16.43 32.07
N TYR A 587 34.31 -15.20 31.76
CA TYR A 587 33.44 -14.04 31.63
C TYR A 587 33.28 -13.59 30.17
N ASP A 588 33.77 -14.33 29.19
CA ASP A 588 33.54 -14.01 27.79
C ASP A 588 32.04 -14.03 27.47
N LYS A 589 31.60 -13.15 26.56
CA LYS A 589 30.19 -13.07 26.18
C LYS A 589 30.02 -12.76 24.71
N CYS A 590 29.27 -13.61 24.01
CA CYS A 590 28.85 -13.36 22.63
C CYS A 590 27.62 -12.45 22.60
N TYR A 591 27.68 -11.34 21.88
CA TYR A 591 26.54 -10.45 21.63
C TYR A 591 26.04 -10.56 20.18
N CYS A 592 26.28 -11.68 19.49
CA CYS A 592 25.54 -11.94 18.26
C CYS A 592 24.03 -11.92 18.57
N PRO A 593 23.18 -11.52 17.60
CA PRO A 593 21.74 -11.41 17.80
C PRO A 593 21.14 -12.66 18.47
N VAL A 594 21.55 -13.86 18.04
CA VAL A 594 21.10 -15.14 18.61
C VAL A 594 21.48 -15.27 20.10
N CYS A 595 22.76 -15.11 20.45
CA CYS A 595 23.23 -15.29 21.82
C CYS A 595 22.66 -14.23 22.78
N HIS A 596 22.50 -12.99 22.32
CA HIS A 596 21.90 -11.93 23.11
C HIS A 596 20.40 -12.19 23.35
N SER A 597 19.64 -12.54 22.32
CA SER A 597 18.19 -12.87 22.43
C SER A 597 17.91 -14.15 23.25
N ILE A 598 18.89 -15.04 23.42
CA ILE A 598 18.79 -16.20 24.34
C ILE A 598 18.91 -15.74 25.80
N ARG A 599 19.68 -14.69 26.09
CA ARG A 599 19.88 -14.18 27.45
C ARG A 599 18.78 -13.22 27.92
N ASN A 600 17.98 -12.69 27.00
CA ASN A 600 16.89 -11.75 27.30
C ASN A 600 17.36 -10.49 28.07
N GLU A 601 18.50 -9.93 27.65
CA GLU A 601 19.08 -8.72 28.24
C GLU A 601 18.51 -7.46 27.55
N ALA A 602 18.33 -6.35 28.29
CA ALA A 602 17.92 -5.06 27.71
C ALA A 602 18.95 -4.53 26.71
N GLU A 603 18.54 -3.75 25.70
CA GLU A 603 19.43 -3.26 24.61
C GLU A 603 20.53 -2.28 25.08
N GLY A 604 20.40 -1.72 26.28
CA GLY A 604 21.44 -0.95 26.96
C GLY A 604 21.20 -0.86 28.46
N VAL A 605 22.25 -0.48 29.18
CA VAL A 605 22.28 -0.55 30.65
C VAL A 605 22.95 0.70 31.22
N SER A 606 22.38 1.26 32.29
CA SER A 606 23.04 2.31 33.05
C SER A 606 24.06 1.72 34.03
N HIS A 607 25.26 2.28 34.08
CA HIS A 607 26.37 1.78 34.89
C HIS A 607 27.22 2.93 35.46
N GLY A 608 27.89 2.66 36.59
CA GLY A 608 28.72 3.62 37.32
C GLY A 608 27.95 4.48 38.32
N ILE A 609 28.69 5.34 39.04
CA ILE A 609 28.14 6.26 40.04
C ILE A 609 28.67 7.67 39.74
N PRO A 610 27.81 8.62 39.30
CA PRO A 610 26.38 8.45 39.01
C PRO A 610 26.12 7.51 37.82
N PRO A 611 24.92 6.89 37.70
CA PRO A 611 24.64 5.97 36.61
C PRO A 611 24.64 6.69 35.25
N ARG A 612 25.43 6.17 34.30
CA ARG A 612 25.43 6.60 32.89
C ARG A 612 25.04 5.45 31.99
N TYR A 613 24.14 5.72 31.04
CA TYR A 613 23.73 4.76 30.02
C TYR A 613 24.93 4.36 29.14
N HIS A 614 24.88 3.18 28.53
CA HIS A 614 25.76 2.83 27.41
C HIS A 614 25.08 1.75 26.57
N SER A 615 25.38 1.73 25.27
CA SER A 615 24.87 0.72 24.34
C SER A 615 25.50 -0.64 24.61
N LEU A 616 24.74 -1.74 24.53
CA LEU A 616 25.34 -3.07 24.48
C LEU A 616 26.07 -3.31 23.15
N PRO A 617 27.14 -4.14 23.11
CA PRO A 617 27.95 -4.33 21.92
C PRO A 617 27.31 -5.35 20.95
N ILE A 618 26.06 -5.11 20.52
CA ILE A 618 25.30 -6.04 19.66
C ILE A 618 26.04 -6.30 18.34
N GLY A 619 26.18 -7.58 18.00
CA GLY A 619 26.94 -8.07 16.85
C GLY A 619 28.42 -8.35 17.12
N TRP A 620 28.92 -8.09 18.33
CA TRP A 620 30.32 -8.30 18.71
C TRP A 620 30.51 -9.50 19.64
N PHE A 621 31.69 -10.12 19.61
CA PHE A 621 32.14 -11.04 20.65
C PHE A 621 33.01 -10.29 21.66
N ARG A 622 32.72 -10.44 22.95
CA ARG A 622 33.46 -9.79 24.04
C ARG A 622 34.35 -10.79 24.75
N PHE A 623 35.66 -10.59 24.64
CA PHE A 623 36.67 -11.22 25.48
C PHE A 623 36.86 -10.40 26.75
N ALA A 624 36.62 -11.00 27.91
CA ALA A 624 36.83 -10.31 29.18
C ALA A 624 38.33 -10.17 29.49
N LEU A 625 38.76 -9.00 29.93
CA LEU A 625 40.15 -8.73 30.31
C LEU A 625 40.30 -8.68 31.83
N LYS A 626 41.50 -9.03 32.30
CA LYS A 626 41.92 -8.75 33.68
C LYS A 626 42.05 -7.24 33.84
N ILE A 627 41.39 -6.70 34.85
CA ILE A 627 41.58 -5.30 35.25
C ILE A 627 42.77 -5.17 36.23
N PRO A 628 43.55 -4.07 36.16
CA PRO A 628 44.68 -3.82 37.06
C PRO A 628 44.27 -3.80 38.54
N SER A 629 45.20 -4.17 39.44
CA SER A 629 44.93 -4.21 40.88
C SER A 629 44.50 -2.87 41.45
N GLN A 630 45.05 -1.76 40.94
CA GLN A 630 44.64 -0.41 41.33
C GLN A 630 43.17 -0.12 40.99
N ALA A 631 42.71 -0.51 39.79
CA ALA A 631 41.33 -0.35 39.38
C ALA A 631 40.37 -1.19 40.24
N LYS A 632 40.81 -2.39 40.68
CA LYS A 632 40.06 -3.22 41.64
C LYS A 632 39.94 -2.54 43.01
N SER A 633 41.03 -1.98 43.54
CA SER A 633 40.99 -1.27 44.83
C SER A 633 40.09 -0.04 44.78
N GLU A 634 40.01 0.63 43.63
CA GLU A 634 39.10 1.77 43.40
C GLU A 634 37.66 1.35 43.08
N ARG A 635 37.34 0.05 43.09
CA ARG A 635 36.00 -0.46 42.75
C ARG A 635 35.52 0.02 41.38
N ALA A 636 36.45 0.11 40.41
CA ALA A 636 36.18 0.69 39.10
C ALA A 636 35.09 -0.08 38.34
N SER A 637 35.01 -1.41 38.50
CA SER A 637 33.99 -2.26 37.88
C SER A 637 32.56 -1.99 38.35
N GLU A 638 32.38 -1.32 39.50
CA GLU A 638 31.06 -0.93 40.02
C GLU A 638 30.80 0.57 39.88
N THR A 639 31.83 1.39 40.03
CA THR A 639 31.69 2.84 40.22
C THR A 639 32.01 3.66 38.97
N TRP A 640 32.81 3.14 38.02
CA TRP A 640 33.21 3.90 36.84
C TRP A 640 32.23 3.74 35.67
N HIS A 641 32.24 4.68 34.74
CA HIS A 641 31.36 4.61 33.56
C HIS A 641 31.92 3.66 32.50
N ARG A 642 31.03 3.09 31.68
CA ARG A 642 31.40 2.24 30.54
C ARG A 642 31.50 3.07 29.27
N ALA A 643 32.57 2.87 28.52
CA ALA A 643 32.77 3.48 27.21
C ALA A 643 33.47 2.51 26.24
N PHE A 644 33.64 2.93 25.01
CA PHE A 644 34.21 2.17 23.91
C PHE A 644 35.29 2.97 23.19
N HIS A 645 36.38 2.30 22.83
CA HIS A 645 37.48 2.85 22.03
C HIS A 645 37.67 1.97 20.79
N GLY A 646 37.34 2.52 19.61
CA GLY A 646 37.59 1.84 18.35
C GLY A 646 39.09 1.78 18.06
N THR A 647 39.59 0.65 17.56
CA THR A 647 41.00 0.51 17.25
C THR A 647 41.24 -0.38 16.04
N ARG A 648 42.46 -0.33 15.53
CA ARG A 648 42.89 -1.22 14.45
C ARG A 648 43.26 -2.58 15.03
N VAL A 649 42.90 -3.64 14.31
CA VAL A 649 43.23 -5.03 14.67
C VAL A 649 44.73 -5.21 14.93
N ASP A 650 45.59 -4.60 14.11
CA ASP A 650 47.06 -4.70 14.22
C ASP A 650 47.63 -4.04 15.48
N ARG A 651 46.86 -3.19 16.18
CA ARG A 651 47.27 -2.52 17.43
C ARG A 651 46.78 -3.21 18.69
N VAL A 652 45.89 -4.20 18.58
CA VAL A 652 45.30 -4.90 19.74
C VAL A 652 46.36 -5.52 20.64
N TYR A 653 47.33 -6.24 20.06
CA TYR A 653 48.39 -6.89 20.83
C TYR A 653 49.26 -5.87 21.58
N THR A 654 49.66 -4.78 20.90
CA THR A 654 50.45 -3.70 21.50
C THR A 654 49.72 -3.05 22.68
N ILE A 655 48.44 -2.71 22.50
CA ILE A 655 47.62 -2.10 23.57
C ILE A 655 47.50 -3.04 24.77
N LEU A 656 47.25 -4.34 24.53
CA LEU A 656 47.15 -5.31 25.62
C LEU A 656 48.47 -5.50 26.37
N ARG A 657 49.61 -5.51 25.67
CA ARG A 657 50.94 -5.60 26.29
C ARG A 657 51.26 -4.39 27.18
N GLN A 658 50.68 -3.24 26.87
CA GLN A 658 50.84 -2.01 27.65
C GLN A 658 49.84 -1.90 28.80
N GLU A 659 48.73 -2.63 28.74
CA GLU A 659 47.62 -2.58 29.70
C GLU A 659 46.91 -1.22 29.82
N GLU A 660 47.35 -0.20 29.08
CA GLU A 660 46.79 1.15 29.06
C GLU A 660 46.64 1.70 27.63
N LEU A 661 45.75 2.68 27.46
CA LEU A 661 45.68 3.47 26.22
C LEU A 661 46.67 4.64 26.34
N LEU A 662 47.63 4.68 25.43
CA LEU A 662 48.62 5.74 25.35
C LEU A 662 48.08 6.99 24.62
N LEU A 663 48.67 8.14 24.94
CA LEU A 663 48.37 9.42 24.32
C LEU A 663 49.05 9.58 22.94
N PRO A 664 48.44 10.34 22.01
CA PRO A 664 49.12 10.74 20.79
C PRO A 664 50.47 11.42 21.07
N GLY A 665 51.51 10.96 20.39
CA GLY A 665 52.90 11.38 20.55
C GLY A 665 53.76 10.45 21.40
N GLU A 666 53.17 9.54 22.17
CA GLU A 666 53.90 8.58 23.02
C GLU A 666 54.45 7.39 22.22
N MET A 667 55.47 6.73 22.79
CA MET A 667 56.13 5.57 22.18
C MET A 667 55.50 4.28 22.74
N THR A 668 55.17 3.37 21.84
CA THR A 668 54.67 2.05 22.21
C THR A 668 55.80 1.13 22.67
N ALA A 669 55.46 0.05 23.38
CA ALA A 669 56.44 -0.94 23.89
C ALA A 669 57.23 -1.67 22.78
N ASP A 670 56.72 -1.63 21.55
CA ASP A 670 57.33 -2.15 20.32
C ASP A 670 58.04 -1.05 19.50
N GLY A 671 58.21 0.15 20.05
CA GLY A 671 59.02 1.22 19.44
C GLY A 671 58.30 2.07 18.39
N HIS A 672 56.98 1.99 18.28
CA HIS A 672 56.20 2.83 17.36
C HIS A 672 55.70 4.09 18.06
N ARG A 673 55.87 5.26 17.43
CA ARG A 673 55.24 6.49 17.93
C ARG A 673 53.76 6.53 17.54
N ILE A 674 52.88 6.75 18.50
CA ILE A 674 51.45 6.99 18.24
C ILE A 674 51.31 8.36 17.59
N LYS A 675 50.72 8.40 16.39
CA LYS A 675 50.47 9.63 15.65
C LYS A 675 49.00 10.02 15.74
N GLU A 676 48.75 11.32 15.66
CA GLU A 676 47.42 11.85 15.37
C GLU A 676 47.01 11.35 13.98
N LEU A 677 45.78 10.85 13.84
CA LEU A 677 45.31 10.21 12.60
C LEU A 677 45.07 11.27 11.49
N PRO A 678 45.33 10.94 10.20
CA PRO A 678 45.01 11.84 9.09
C PRO A 678 43.52 12.18 9.06
N GLY A 679 43.19 13.48 8.94
CA GLY A 679 41.81 13.98 8.97
C GLY A 679 41.32 14.43 10.35
N HIS A 680 42.10 14.22 11.41
CA HIS A 680 41.83 14.77 12.75
C HIS A 680 42.67 16.04 13.01
N TYR A 681 42.29 16.78 14.06
CA TYR A 681 43.11 17.89 14.54
C TYR A 681 44.47 17.39 15.03
N ASN A 682 45.54 17.99 14.53
CA ASN A 682 46.94 17.77 14.85
C ASN A 682 47.58 19.10 15.29
N ASN A 683 48.87 19.08 15.67
CA ASN A 683 49.54 20.32 16.09
C ASN A 683 49.57 21.42 15.02
N ASP A 684 49.39 21.08 13.74
CA ASP A 684 49.47 22.00 12.61
C ASP A 684 48.09 22.59 12.21
N ASN A 685 46.97 21.95 12.56
CA ASN A 685 45.63 22.34 12.10
C ASN A 685 44.55 22.45 13.20
N LYS A 686 44.95 22.36 14.48
CA LYS A 686 44.02 22.47 15.62
C LYS A 686 43.54 23.91 15.89
N PRO A 687 42.31 24.09 16.41
CA PRO A 687 41.86 25.39 16.92
C PRO A 687 42.75 25.92 18.05
N GLU A 688 42.84 27.23 18.20
CA GLU A 688 43.62 27.87 19.27
C GLU A 688 43.14 27.38 20.65
N GLY A 689 44.08 26.94 21.50
CA GLY A 689 43.77 26.35 22.81
C GLY A 689 43.29 24.88 22.80
N PHE A 690 43.11 24.25 21.63
CA PHE A 690 42.74 22.83 21.56
C PHE A 690 43.95 21.93 21.86
N ASN A 691 43.78 20.93 22.72
CA ASN A 691 44.81 19.93 23.00
C ASN A 691 44.48 18.63 22.27
N THR A 692 45.34 18.23 21.35
CA THR A 692 45.20 17.03 20.50
C THR A 692 45.73 15.77 21.19
N LYS A 693 46.49 15.92 22.28
CA LYS A 693 47.06 14.80 23.06
C LYS A 693 46.06 14.33 24.12
N ARG A 694 45.01 13.65 23.66
CA ARG A 694 43.90 13.15 24.48
C ARG A 694 43.56 11.71 24.11
N ILE A 695 43.04 10.97 25.09
CA ILE A 695 42.40 9.67 24.86
C ILE A 695 40.94 9.94 24.54
N PHE A 696 40.47 9.42 23.42
CA PHE A 696 39.06 9.51 22.99
C PHE A 696 38.36 8.17 23.15
N VAL A 697 37.19 8.20 23.78
CA VAL A 697 36.29 7.07 23.98
C VAL A 697 34.84 7.52 23.73
N SER A 698 33.90 6.60 23.67
CA SER A 698 32.49 6.93 23.44
C SER A 698 31.55 6.07 24.27
N PRO A 699 30.41 6.58 24.76
CA PRO A 699 29.38 5.74 25.37
C PRO A 699 28.61 4.89 24.33
N SER A 700 28.79 5.16 23.02
CA SER A 700 28.17 4.43 21.93
C SER A 700 29.21 3.61 21.16
N LEU A 701 29.03 2.28 21.14
CA LEU A 701 29.85 1.44 20.27
C LEU A 701 29.53 1.67 18.79
N ARG A 702 28.31 2.12 18.46
CA ARG A 702 27.94 2.46 17.07
C ARG A 702 28.83 3.59 16.56
N TYR A 703 29.06 4.61 17.40
CA TYR A 703 30.00 5.70 17.10
C TYR A 703 31.45 5.21 17.11
N ALA A 704 31.90 4.53 18.17
CA ALA A 704 33.28 4.05 18.27
C ALA A 704 33.68 3.11 17.12
N ASN A 705 32.74 2.36 16.55
CA ASN A 705 32.97 1.47 15.41
C ASN A 705 33.40 2.20 14.11
N TYR A 706 33.10 3.50 13.94
CA TYR A 706 33.65 4.29 12.83
C TYR A 706 35.19 4.38 12.90
N TYR A 707 35.75 4.28 14.11
CA TYR A 707 37.18 4.25 14.38
C TYR A 707 37.77 2.84 14.45
N SER A 708 37.00 1.82 14.07
CA SER A 708 37.42 0.42 13.99
C SER A 708 37.54 -0.03 12.53
N PRO A 709 38.65 0.27 11.83
CA PRO A 709 38.80 -0.10 10.42
C PRO A 709 38.85 -1.62 10.25
N GLY A 710 38.19 -2.09 9.18
CA GLY A 710 38.11 -3.51 8.84
C GLY A 710 39.44 -4.08 8.35
N LYS A 711 39.79 -5.28 8.84
CA LYS A 711 40.94 -6.07 8.40
C LYS A 711 40.44 -7.35 7.74
N GLN A 712 40.90 -7.63 6.52
CA GLN A 712 40.57 -8.87 5.82
C GLN A 712 41.26 -10.07 6.48
N TRP A 713 40.48 -11.12 6.75
CA TRP A 713 40.95 -12.40 7.28
C TRP A 713 40.01 -13.53 6.83
N ASN A 714 40.53 -14.51 6.10
CA ASN A 714 39.79 -15.71 5.65
C ASN A 714 38.43 -15.42 4.98
N GLY A 715 38.38 -14.43 4.08
CA GLY A 715 37.15 -14.04 3.37
C GLY A 715 36.13 -13.28 4.24
N CYS A 716 36.54 -12.86 5.43
CA CYS A 716 35.75 -12.03 6.34
C CYS A 716 36.45 -10.69 6.59
N THR A 717 35.67 -9.66 6.88
CA THR A 717 36.15 -8.40 7.42
C THR A 717 36.06 -8.43 8.95
N VAL A 718 37.20 -8.22 9.62
CA VAL A 718 37.30 -8.24 11.09
C VAL A 718 37.58 -6.83 11.62
N LYS A 719 36.84 -6.42 12.65
CA LYS A 719 37.02 -5.13 13.35
C LYS A 719 37.29 -5.36 14.83
N ALA A 720 38.04 -4.45 15.45
CA ALA A 720 38.38 -4.50 16.87
C ALA A 720 38.02 -3.20 17.58
N ALA A 721 37.59 -3.32 18.84
CA ALA A 721 37.38 -2.20 19.75
C ALA A 721 37.67 -2.67 21.18
N PHE A 722 37.98 -1.73 22.07
CA PHE A 722 38.04 -1.99 23.51
C PHE A 722 36.80 -1.42 24.19
N GLN A 723 36.18 -2.22 25.05
CA GLN A 723 35.31 -1.68 26.09
C GLN A 723 36.20 -1.28 27.26
N VAL A 724 36.02 -0.06 27.75
CA VAL A 724 36.82 0.53 28.81
C VAL A 724 35.95 0.99 29.97
N LEU A 725 36.56 1.10 31.14
CA LEU A 725 36.02 1.82 32.29
C LEU A 725 36.68 3.20 32.33
N ILE A 726 35.89 4.25 32.45
CA ILE A 726 36.39 5.63 32.55
C ILE A 726 35.90 6.29 33.84
N LYS A 727 36.84 6.88 34.59
CA LYS A 727 36.59 7.43 35.92
C LYS A 727 35.64 8.64 35.83
N PRO A 728 34.53 8.65 36.58
CA PRO A 728 33.61 9.78 36.63
C PRO A 728 34.34 11.07 37.02
N ASN A 729 33.94 12.20 36.44
CA ASN A 729 34.54 13.52 36.65
C ASN A 729 36.02 13.65 36.20
N CYS A 730 36.56 12.67 35.47
CA CYS A 730 37.92 12.72 34.92
C CYS A 730 37.95 12.76 33.38
N TYR A 731 36.83 13.11 32.75
CA TYR A 731 36.71 13.25 31.30
C TYR A 731 35.74 14.37 30.95
N ASN A 732 35.90 14.91 29.75
CA ASN A 732 35.00 15.89 29.16
C ASN A 732 34.15 15.23 28.07
N ILE A 733 33.05 15.88 27.71
CA ILE A 733 32.10 15.42 26.69
C ILE A 733 32.09 16.44 25.55
N GLY A 734 32.09 15.95 24.32
CA GLY A 734 32.04 16.76 23.11
C GLY A 734 31.25 16.09 21.98
N PRO A 735 31.03 16.86 20.89
CA PRO A 735 30.26 16.41 19.75
C PRO A 735 31.01 15.36 18.92
N GLU A 736 30.26 14.65 18.08
CA GLU A 736 30.80 13.79 17.04
C GLU A 736 31.64 14.59 16.03
N THR A 737 32.71 13.96 15.54
CA THR A 737 33.68 14.56 14.61
C THR A 737 33.68 13.92 13.22
N ILE A 738 32.72 13.04 12.90
CA ILE A 738 32.65 12.36 11.59
C ILE A 738 31.71 13.07 10.58
N GLY A 739 31.04 14.15 11.00
CA GLY A 739 30.28 15.05 10.13
C GLY A 739 28.91 14.50 9.69
N VAL A 740 28.31 13.62 10.50
CA VAL A 740 27.06 12.95 10.13
C VAL A 740 25.86 13.79 10.57
N LYS A 741 25.00 14.16 9.59
CA LYS A 741 23.77 14.94 9.83
C LYS A 741 22.64 14.15 10.51
N LYS A 742 22.70 12.81 10.48
CA LYS A 742 21.71 11.91 11.09
C LYS A 742 22.14 11.52 12.50
N GLN A 743 21.17 11.27 13.38
CA GLN A 743 21.45 10.75 14.71
C GLN A 743 22.12 9.37 14.62
N ILE A 744 23.27 9.20 15.27
CA ILE A 744 24.08 7.97 15.19
C ILE A 744 23.55 6.91 16.18
N ASP A 745 23.20 7.35 17.39
CA ASP A 745 22.69 6.52 18.46
C ASP A 745 21.40 7.13 19.01
N LEU A 746 20.33 6.34 19.13
CA LEU A 746 19.03 6.84 19.57
C LEU A 746 19.06 7.36 21.03
N MET A 747 20.02 6.88 21.82
CA MET A 747 20.10 7.17 23.25
C MET A 747 21.07 8.32 23.58
N TYR A 748 21.87 8.76 22.61
CA TYR A 748 22.83 9.85 22.77
C TYR A 748 22.65 10.91 21.68
N SER A 749 22.63 12.17 22.09
CA SER A 749 22.75 13.29 21.16
C SER A 749 24.09 13.22 20.44
N ASN A 750 24.13 13.59 19.16
CA ASN A 750 25.40 13.73 18.43
C ASN A 750 26.36 14.74 19.09
N TYR A 751 25.88 15.58 20.01
CA TYR A 751 26.70 16.51 20.81
C TYR A 751 27.40 15.87 22.02
N ASP A 752 27.06 14.62 22.37
CA ASP A 752 27.51 13.93 23.58
C ASP A 752 28.29 12.63 23.33
N LEU A 753 28.68 12.37 22.07
CA LEU A 753 29.21 11.08 21.63
C LEU A 753 30.72 10.92 21.83
N GLU A 754 31.48 12.00 21.96
CA GLU A 754 32.93 11.97 22.07
C GLU A 754 33.37 12.33 23.50
N TRP A 755 33.83 11.34 24.25
CA TRP A 755 34.36 11.53 25.60
C TRP A 755 35.88 11.54 25.55
N PHE A 756 36.50 12.51 26.21
CA PHE A 756 37.95 12.65 26.14
C PHE A 756 38.61 13.02 27.46
N THR A 757 39.83 12.53 27.66
CA THR A 757 40.64 12.79 28.86
C THR A 757 42.11 12.91 28.52
N GLU A 758 42.83 13.70 29.31
CA GLU A 758 44.29 13.85 29.25
C GLU A 758 44.98 12.93 30.28
N ASN A 759 44.21 12.30 31.17
CA ASN A 759 44.74 11.45 32.22
C ASN A 759 44.58 9.96 31.88
N ARG A 760 45.67 9.31 31.51
CA ARG A 760 45.72 7.85 31.24
C ARG A 760 45.18 7.00 32.39
N SER A 761 45.43 7.40 33.65
CA SER A 761 45.03 6.61 34.82
C SER A 761 43.51 6.64 35.05
N SER A 762 42.78 7.50 34.32
CA SER A 762 41.33 7.56 34.38
C SER A 762 40.64 6.59 33.42
N VAL A 763 41.39 5.84 32.60
CA VAL A 763 40.86 4.86 31.66
C VAL A 763 41.47 3.49 31.91
N VAL A 764 40.63 2.47 32.03
CA VAL A 764 41.05 1.08 32.28
C VAL A 764 40.46 0.17 31.21
N LEU A 765 41.30 -0.66 30.58
CA LEU A 765 40.84 -1.69 29.65
C LEU A 765 40.00 -2.74 30.39
N HIS A 766 38.78 -2.99 29.91
CA HIS A 766 37.85 -3.93 30.56
C HIS A 766 37.55 -5.15 29.69
N SER A 767 37.39 -4.96 28.38
CA SER A 767 37.15 -6.07 27.45
C SER A 767 37.65 -5.76 26.05
N LEU A 768 38.10 -6.79 25.33
CA LEU A 768 38.35 -6.72 23.90
C LEU A 768 37.08 -7.15 23.15
N LEU A 769 36.65 -6.35 22.18
CA LEU A 769 35.50 -6.61 21.33
C LEU A 769 35.98 -6.93 19.91
N ILE A 770 35.52 -8.05 19.36
CA ILE A 770 35.78 -8.47 17.98
C ILE A 770 34.46 -8.57 17.21
N LYS A 771 34.41 -7.93 16.03
CA LYS A 771 33.32 -8.09 15.06
C LYS A 771 33.85 -8.81 13.84
N ILE A 772 33.11 -9.79 13.34
CA ILE A 772 33.46 -10.52 12.12
C ILE A 772 32.26 -10.45 11.18
N GLU A 773 32.46 -9.86 10.01
CA GLU A 773 31.47 -9.70 8.95
C GLU A 773 31.92 -10.56 7.76
N LYS A 774 31.04 -11.42 7.23
CA LYS A 774 31.37 -12.16 5.99
C LYS A 774 31.33 -11.19 4.82
N ASN A 775 32.29 -11.29 3.91
CA ASN A 775 32.21 -10.54 2.66
C ASN A 775 31.10 -11.17 1.81
N GLU A 776 30.15 -10.36 1.35
CA GLU A 776 29.16 -10.79 0.35
C GLU A 776 29.92 -11.25 -0.91
N LYS A 777 29.55 -12.42 -1.42
CA LYS A 777 30.09 -12.98 -2.67
C LYS A 777 29.21 -12.56 -3.83
#